data_AF-A0A1B0DHS8-F1
#
_entry.id   AF-A0A1B0DHS8-F1
#
_cell.length_a   1.000
_cell.length_b   1.000
_cell.length_c   1.000
_cell.angle_alpha   90.00
_cell.angle_beta   90.00
_cell.angle_gamma   90.00
#
_symmetry.space_group_name_H-M   'P 1'
#
loop_
_entity.id
_entity.type
_entity.pdbx_description
1 polymer ?
#
loop_
_entity_poly.entity_id
_entity_poly.type
_entity_poly.pdbx_seq_one_letter_code
_entity_poly.pdbx_strand_id
1 'polypeptide(L)'
;MHCIRARGSHIAGTNGTSNGLVPMLRVYNTTACYVDQGGNKRPGAFAIYLEPWHGDIFEFLDLKKNTGKEKARARDLFYALWIPDLFMQRVSEDGEWSLMCPNQSPGLFDCWGEKFNELYMKYEKEGRYIRRIPARDLWFAIIQSQVETGTPYMLYKDACNRKSNQQNIGTIRCSNLCTEIVEYSSKDEIAVCNLASIALNMFVKADKTYDFEKLKAVTKIVTRNLNKVIDINYYPVPEAKLSNMRHRPIGIGVQGLADAFILMRLPYDSEEAKKLNQQIFETIYYGALEASCELAEKLGPYETYAGCPVSKGILQYEMWGKKPTDLWNWDELKAKIAQHGVRNSLLVAPMPTASTAQILGNNESFEPYTSNMYNRRRPGAFAIYLEPWHGDIFEFLDLKKNTGKEKARARDLFYALWIPDLFMQRVSEDGEWSLMCPNQSPGLFDCWGEKFNELYMKYEKEGRYIRRIPARDLWFAIIQSQVETGTPYMLYKDACNRKSNQQNIGTIRCSNLCTEIVEYSSKDEIAVCNLASIALNMFVKADKTYDFEKLKAVTKIVTRNLNKVIDINYYPVPEAKLSNMRHRPIGIGVQGLADAFILMRLPYDSEEAKKLNQQIFETIYYGALEASCELAEKLGPYETYAGCPVSKGILQYEMWDKKPTDLWNWDELKAKIAQHGVRNSLLVAPMPTASTAQILGNNESFEPYTSNMYNRRVLS
;
A
#
# COMPACT_ATOMS: atom_id res chain seq x y z
N MET A 1 -12.58 -1.52 -27.86
CA MET A 1 -13.08 -2.79 -28.46
C MET A 1 -14.23 -2.59 -29.46
N HIS A 2 -14.56 -1.34 -29.80
CA HIS A 2 -15.73 -0.95 -30.62
C HIS A 2 -15.79 -1.56 -32.02
N CYS A 3 -14.66 -2.00 -32.58
CA CYS A 3 -14.56 -2.52 -33.94
C CYS A 3 -14.88 -4.01 -34.07
N ILE A 4 -15.02 -4.75 -32.96
CA ILE A 4 -15.28 -6.18 -32.97
C ILE A 4 -16.76 -6.44 -33.19
N ARG A 5 -17.12 -7.38 -34.08
CA ARG A 5 -18.52 -7.68 -34.41
C ARG A 5 -19.29 -8.23 -33.20
N ALA A 6 -20.53 -7.79 -33.04
CA ALA A 6 -21.44 -8.22 -31.98
C ALA A 6 -21.89 -9.69 -32.14
N ARG A 7 -22.47 -10.27 -31.08
CA ARG A 7 -23.02 -11.63 -31.08
C ARG A 7 -24.07 -11.83 -32.18
N GLY A 8 -24.06 -13.00 -32.82
CA GLY A 8 -24.99 -13.35 -33.89
C GLY A 8 -24.59 -12.83 -35.28
N SER A 9 -23.55 -12.00 -35.39
CA SER A 9 -23.07 -11.47 -36.67
C SER A 9 -22.47 -12.57 -37.54
N HIS A 10 -22.78 -12.56 -38.84
CA HIS A 10 -22.30 -13.56 -39.80
C HIS A 10 -20.77 -13.55 -39.96
N ILE A 11 -20.17 -14.73 -40.17
CA ILE A 11 -18.74 -14.95 -40.45
C ILE A 11 -18.61 -15.64 -41.81
N ALA A 12 -18.25 -14.88 -42.84
CA ALA A 12 -18.21 -15.36 -44.22
C ALA A 12 -17.31 -16.61 -44.40
N GLY A 13 -16.09 -16.60 -43.84
CA GLY A 13 -15.11 -17.67 -44.07
C GLY A 13 -15.47 -19.03 -43.47
N THR A 14 -16.27 -19.07 -42.40
CA THR A 14 -16.70 -20.32 -41.75
C THR A 14 -18.19 -20.60 -41.92
N ASN A 15 -18.90 -19.70 -42.63
CA ASN A 15 -20.35 -19.67 -42.72
C ASN A 15 -21.07 -19.72 -41.34
N GLY A 16 -20.39 -19.26 -40.28
CA GLY A 16 -20.85 -19.33 -38.90
C GLY A 16 -21.42 -18.00 -38.39
N THR A 17 -21.70 -17.95 -37.09
CA THR A 17 -22.10 -16.73 -36.36
C THR A 17 -21.10 -16.40 -35.26
N SER A 18 -20.89 -15.10 -35.02
CA SER A 18 -19.99 -14.61 -33.97
C SER A 18 -20.56 -14.85 -32.58
N ASN A 19 -19.69 -15.26 -31.64
CA ASN A 19 -20.06 -15.37 -30.23
C ASN A 19 -20.02 -14.02 -29.48
N GLY A 20 -19.65 -12.93 -30.16
CA GLY A 20 -19.61 -11.56 -29.61
C GLY A 20 -18.40 -11.28 -28.72
N LEU A 21 -18.48 -10.19 -27.96
CA LEU A 21 -17.37 -9.68 -27.12
C LEU A 21 -17.04 -10.57 -25.93
N VAL A 22 -18.05 -11.15 -25.26
CA VAL A 22 -17.87 -11.82 -23.96
C VAL A 22 -16.80 -12.92 -23.99
N PRO A 23 -16.81 -13.89 -24.92
CA PRO A 23 -15.79 -14.93 -24.95
C PRO A 23 -14.38 -14.39 -25.24
N MET A 24 -14.27 -13.36 -26.08
CA MET A 24 -12.99 -12.72 -26.38
C MET A 24 -12.44 -12.02 -25.12
N LEU A 25 -13.27 -11.27 -24.40
CA LEU A 25 -12.86 -10.58 -23.18
C LEU A 25 -12.46 -11.56 -22.07
N ARG A 26 -13.03 -12.77 -22.04
CA ARG A 26 -12.55 -13.82 -21.14
C ARG A 26 -11.13 -14.29 -21.45
N VAL A 27 -10.73 -14.30 -22.72
CA VAL A 27 -9.32 -14.58 -23.08
C VAL A 27 -8.42 -13.48 -22.53
N TYR A 28 -8.78 -12.19 -22.75
CA TYR A 28 -8.04 -11.07 -22.20
C TYR A 28 -7.97 -11.09 -20.66
N ASN A 29 -9.05 -11.48 -19.98
CA ASN A 29 -9.07 -11.67 -18.53
C ASN A 29 -8.05 -12.71 -18.09
N THR A 30 -8.06 -13.89 -18.72
CA THR A 30 -7.09 -14.95 -18.40
C THR A 30 -5.65 -14.49 -18.69
N THR A 31 -5.42 -13.77 -19.79
CA THR A 31 -4.10 -13.20 -20.11
C THR A 31 -3.64 -12.19 -19.05
N ALA A 32 -4.54 -11.32 -18.58
CA ALA A 32 -4.23 -10.35 -17.53
C ALA A 32 -3.78 -11.04 -16.23
N CYS A 33 -4.44 -12.15 -15.85
CA CYS A 33 -4.05 -12.95 -14.69
C CYS A 33 -2.76 -13.75 -14.91
N TYR A 34 -2.52 -14.22 -16.13
CA TYR A 34 -1.31 -14.99 -16.46
C TYR A 34 -0.04 -14.12 -16.48
N VAL A 35 -0.15 -12.91 -17.04
CA VAL A 35 0.97 -11.96 -17.12
C VAL A 35 1.01 -11.13 -15.82
N ASP A 36 1.53 -11.74 -14.75
CA ASP A 36 1.76 -11.06 -13.47
C ASP A 36 3.10 -10.32 -13.46
N GLN A 37 3.07 -9.04 -13.09
CA GLN A 37 4.25 -8.23 -12.90
C GLN A 37 4.95 -8.59 -11.58
N GLY A 38 5.82 -9.61 -11.62
CA GLY A 38 6.72 -9.96 -10.52
C GLY A 38 6.36 -11.22 -9.74
N GLY A 39 5.67 -12.18 -10.35
CA GLY A 39 5.45 -13.52 -9.80
C GLY A 39 4.44 -13.54 -8.64
N ASN A 40 3.17 -13.28 -8.95
CA ASN A 40 2.03 -13.19 -8.01
C ASN A 40 1.99 -11.93 -7.13
N LYS A 41 2.59 -10.81 -7.56
CA LYS A 41 2.56 -9.56 -6.77
C LYS A 41 1.65 -8.49 -7.35
N ARG A 42 1.46 -8.45 -8.68
CA ARG A 42 0.58 -7.50 -9.35
C ARG A 42 0.02 -8.13 -10.64
N PRO A 43 -1.23 -8.62 -10.64
CA PRO A 43 -1.86 -9.07 -11.88
C PRO A 43 -1.91 -7.93 -12.91
N GLY A 44 -1.80 -8.26 -14.19
CA GLY A 44 -1.99 -7.30 -15.27
C GLY A 44 -3.38 -6.66 -15.18
N ALA A 45 -3.47 -5.36 -15.51
CA ALA A 45 -4.72 -4.61 -15.45
C ALA A 45 -5.03 -3.95 -16.79
N PHE A 46 -6.17 -4.31 -17.39
CA PHE A 46 -6.64 -3.72 -18.65
C PHE A 46 -8.00 -3.05 -18.45
N ALA A 47 -8.13 -1.80 -18.89
CA ALA A 47 -9.43 -1.15 -19.04
C ALA A 47 -9.94 -1.34 -20.48
N ILE A 48 -11.11 -1.93 -20.60
CA ILE A 48 -11.77 -2.18 -21.88
C ILE A 48 -12.75 -1.04 -22.13
N TYR A 49 -12.57 -0.32 -23.24
CA TYR A 49 -13.47 0.73 -23.67
C TYR A 49 -14.48 0.21 -24.69
N LEU A 50 -15.77 0.54 -24.49
CA LEU A 50 -16.87 0.25 -25.41
C LEU A 50 -17.79 1.46 -25.63
N GLU A 51 -18.20 1.73 -26.86
CA GLU A 51 -19.23 2.74 -27.15
C GLU A 51 -20.65 2.17 -26.89
N PRO A 52 -21.59 2.97 -26.34
CA PRO A 52 -22.89 2.48 -25.86
C PRO A 52 -23.86 2.04 -26.97
N TRP A 53 -23.54 2.29 -28.25
CA TRP A 53 -24.31 1.74 -29.37
C TRP A 53 -23.96 0.29 -29.70
N HIS A 54 -22.91 -0.29 -29.11
CA HIS A 54 -22.47 -1.63 -29.48
C HIS A 54 -23.51 -2.70 -29.12
N GLY A 55 -23.75 -3.67 -30.01
CA GLY A 55 -24.75 -4.74 -29.84
C GLY A 55 -24.67 -5.52 -28.52
N ASP A 56 -23.46 -5.77 -28.03
CA ASP A 56 -23.18 -6.54 -26.80
C ASP A 56 -23.06 -5.66 -25.53
N ILE A 57 -23.57 -4.42 -25.55
CA ILE A 57 -23.36 -3.46 -24.44
C ILE A 57 -23.95 -3.92 -23.10
N PHE A 58 -25.10 -4.59 -23.09
CA PHE A 58 -25.71 -5.07 -21.83
C PHE A 58 -24.88 -6.18 -21.19
N GLU A 59 -24.43 -7.14 -22.00
CA GLU A 59 -23.55 -8.20 -21.55
C GLU A 59 -22.20 -7.64 -21.07
N PHE A 60 -21.70 -6.60 -21.72
CA PHE A 60 -20.49 -5.88 -21.30
C PHE A 60 -20.63 -5.26 -19.91
N LEU A 61 -21.77 -4.63 -19.60
CA LEU A 61 -22.06 -4.05 -18.28
C LEU A 61 -22.16 -5.10 -17.17
N ASP A 62 -22.45 -6.35 -17.51
CA ASP A 62 -22.58 -7.45 -16.55
C ASP A 62 -21.26 -8.17 -16.23
N LEU A 63 -20.18 -7.91 -16.98
CA LEU A 63 -18.96 -8.72 -16.92
C LEU A 63 -18.24 -8.68 -15.56
N LYS A 64 -18.35 -7.58 -14.82
CA LYS A 64 -17.73 -7.41 -13.50
C LYS A 64 -18.63 -7.78 -12.33
N LYS A 65 -19.92 -8.06 -12.58
CA LYS A 65 -20.87 -8.39 -11.51
C LYS A 65 -20.47 -9.67 -10.78
N ASN A 66 -20.69 -9.70 -9.47
CA ASN A 66 -20.36 -10.86 -8.64
C ASN A 66 -21.29 -12.05 -8.92
N THR A 67 -22.57 -11.78 -9.19
CA THR A 67 -23.60 -12.79 -9.45
C THR A 67 -23.71 -13.14 -10.94
N GLY A 68 -24.34 -14.28 -11.26
CA GLY A 68 -24.61 -14.74 -12.62
C GLY A 68 -23.67 -15.84 -13.12
N LYS A 69 -23.77 -16.19 -14.41
CA LYS A 69 -23.03 -17.33 -14.99
C LYS A 69 -21.54 -16.98 -15.14
N GLU A 70 -20.65 -17.79 -14.56
CA GLU A 70 -19.21 -17.57 -14.61
C GLU A 70 -18.62 -17.50 -16.02
N LYS A 71 -19.18 -18.30 -16.94
CA LYS A 71 -18.79 -18.26 -18.37
C LYS A 71 -19.09 -16.92 -19.06
N ALA A 72 -19.82 -16.02 -18.42
CA ALA A 72 -20.17 -14.68 -18.87
C ALA A 72 -19.60 -13.59 -17.94
N ARG A 73 -18.48 -13.87 -17.25
CA ARG A 73 -17.80 -12.92 -16.35
C ARG A 73 -16.32 -12.81 -16.70
N ALA A 74 -15.76 -11.64 -16.42
CA ALA A 74 -14.35 -11.30 -16.57
C ALA A 74 -14.01 -10.20 -15.55
N ARG A 75 -13.84 -10.58 -14.28
CA ARG A 75 -13.81 -9.64 -13.15
C ARG A 75 -12.45 -8.96 -12.96
N ASP A 76 -11.39 -9.53 -13.52
CA ASP A 76 -10.02 -9.01 -13.42
C ASP A 76 -9.76 -7.87 -14.42
N LEU A 77 -10.68 -7.66 -15.36
CA LEU A 77 -10.69 -6.50 -16.25
C LEU A 77 -11.39 -5.29 -15.62
N PHE A 78 -11.06 -4.12 -16.13
CA PHE A 78 -11.79 -2.87 -15.89
C PHE A 78 -12.62 -2.52 -17.12
N TYR A 79 -13.73 -1.82 -16.90
CA TYR A 79 -14.70 -1.51 -17.94
C TYR A 79 -14.92 0.00 -18.00
N ALA A 80 -15.01 0.53 -19.22
CA ALA A 80 -15.19 1.95 -19.47
C ALA A 80 -16.12 2.17 -20.67
N LEU A 81 -16.96 3.20 -20.57
CA LEU A 81 -17.80 3.66 -21.66
C LEU A 81 -17.16 4.85 -22.38
N TRP A 82 -17.21 4.79 -23.70
CA TRP A 82 -16.79 5.87 -24.61
C TRP A 82 -18.03 6.49 -25.24
N ILE A 83 -18.57 7.52 -24.59
CA ILE A 83 -19.96 7.96 -24.74
C ILE A 83 -20.05 9.12 -25.75
N PRO A 84 -20.76 8.97 -26.88
CA PRO A 84 -21.09 10.09 -27.75
C PRO A 84 -22.16 11.01 -27.12
N ASP A 85 -22.09 12.31 -27.42
CA ASP A 85 -23.03 13.34 -26.95
C ASP A 85 -24.48 12.96 -27.32
N LEU A 86 -24.69 12.36 -28.50
CA LEU A 86 -26.00 11.91 -28.97
C LEU A 86 -26.67 10.88 -28.05
N PHE A 87 -25.90 9.99 -27.41
CA PHE A 87 -26.49 9.04 -26.46
C PHE A 87 -27.07 9.79 -25.25
N MET A 88 -26.32 10.75 -24.70
CA MET A 88 -26.78 11.57 -23.58
C MET A 88 -27.98 12.44 -23.96
N GLN A 89 -28.01 12.97 -25.19
CA GLN A 89 -29.17 13.68 -25.73
C GLN A 89 -30.40 12.78 -25.77
N ARG A 90 -30.29 11.56 -26.34
CA ARG A 90 -31.41 10.60 -26.40
C ARG A 90 -31.89 10.17 -25.01
N VAL A 91 -31.00 10.03 -24.03
CA VAL A 91 -31.39 9.76 -22.62
C VAL A 91 -32.20 10.93 -22.04
N SER A 92 -31.75 12.16 -22.27
CA SER A 92 -32.41 13.37 -21.78
C SER A 92 -33.80 13.55 -22.39
N GLU A 93 -33.92 13.32 -23.70
CA GLU A 93 -35.14 13.51 -24.49
C GLU A 93 -36.12 12.32 -24.41
N ASP A 94 -35.78 11.27 -23.64
CA ASP A 94 -36.56 10.01 -23.59
C ASP A 94 -36.72 9.34 -24.97
N GLY A 95 -35.68 9.45 -25.80
CA GLY A 95 -35.65 8.92 -27.15
C GLY A 95 -35.24 7.45 -27.21
N GLU A 96 -35.40 6.88 -28.40
CA GLU A 96 -34.90 5.54 -28.71
C GLU A 96 -33.38 5.52 -28.93
N TRP A 97 -32.76 4.36 -28.74
CA TRP A 97 -31.35 4.09 -28.99
C TRP A 97 -31.20 2.77 -29.76
N SER A 98 -30.53 2.80 -30.90
CA SER A 98 -30.28 1.65 -31.75
C SER A 98 -28.94 0.99 -31.41
N LEU A 99 -28.96 -0.29 -31.05
CA LEU A 99 -27.77 -1.10 -30.85
C LEU A 99 -27.32 -1.72 -32.16
N MET A 100 -26.06 -1.52 -32.53
CA MET A 100 -25.51 -1.84 -33.84
C MET A 100 -24.31 -2.78 -33.75
N CYS A 101 -24.08 -3.54 -34.82
CA CYS A 101 -22.85 -4.28 -35.03
C CYS A 101 -21.90 -3.46 -35.92
N PRO A 102 -20.62 -3.28 -35.57
CA PRO A 102 -19.68 -2.52 -36.42
C PRO A 102 -19.48 -3.14 -37.82
N ASN A 103 -19.78 -4.42 -38.01
CA ASN A 103 -19.77 -5.04 -39.34
C ASN A 103 -20.96 -4.61 -40.21
N GLN A 104 -22.12 -4.38 -39.60
CA GLN A 104 -23.31 -3.88 -40.28
C GLN A 104 -23.32 -2.36 -40.39
N SER A 105 -22.70 -1.66 -39.45
CA SER A 105 -22.70 -0.20 -39.31
C SER A 105 -21.25 0.31 -39.12
N PRO A 106 -20.40 0.20 -40.16
CA PRO A 106 -18.98 0.52 -40.06
C PRO A 106 -18.71 2.02 -39.89
N GLY A 107 -17.54 2.37 -39.36
CA GLY A 107 -17.07 3.76 -39.29
C GLY A 107 -17.58 4.59 -38.10
N LEU A 108 -18.57 4.11 -37.33
CA LEU A 108 -19.07 4.82 -36.14
C LEU A 108 -17.98 5.11 -35.11
N PHE A 109 -17.06 4.17 -34.88
CA PHE A 109 -15.94 4.35 -33.95
C PHE A 109 -14.80 5.22 -34.52
N ASP A 110 -14.87 5.61 -35.80
CA ASP A 110 -13.85 6.37 -36.49
C ASP A 110 -14.27 7.82 -36.81
N CYS A 111 -15.44 8.23 -36.32
CA CYS A 111 -15.95 9.59 -36.38
C CYS A 111 -16.52 10.01 -35.02
N TRP A 112 -16.72 11.31 -34.84
CA TRP A 112 -17.23 11.94 -33.61
C TRP A 112 -18.03 13.20 -33.94
N GLY A 113 -18.78 13.72 -32.97
CA GLY A 113 -19.62 14.91 -33.12
C GLY A 113 -20.67 14.77 -34.22
N GLU A 114 -20.89 15.82 -34.99
CA GLU A 114 -21.94 15.83 -36.04
C GLU A 114 -21.75 14.71 -37.09
N LYS A 115 -20.51 14.40 -37.46
CA LYS A 115 -20.24 13.29 -38.40
C LYS A 115 -20.70 11.94 -37.84
N PHE A 116 -20.54 11.73 -36.53
CA PHE A 116 -21.06 10.54 -35.87
C PHE A 116 -22.59 10.56 -35.86
N ASN A 117 -23.20 11.70 -35.52
CA ASN A 117 -24.65 11.85 -35.45
C ASN A 117 -25.32 11.54 -36.80
N GLU A 118 -24.82 12.14 -37.88
CA GLU A 118 -25.31 11.93 -39.24
C GLU A 118 -25.19 10.46 -39.66
N LEU A 119 -24.02 9.84 -39.42
CA LEU A 119 -23.78 8.45 -39.78
C LEU A 119 -24.64 7.47 -38.97
N TYR A 120 -24.76 7.70 -37.67
CA TYR A 120 -25.59 6.90 -36.77
C TYR A 120 -27.07 6.98 -37.19
N MET A 121 -27.61 8.18 -37.37
CA MET A 121 -29.00 8.37 -37.80
C MET A 121 -29.26 7.82 -39.21
N LYS A 122 -28.27 7.88 -40.11
CA LYS A 122 -28.36 7.22 -41.42
C LYS A 122 -28.55 5.72 -41.26
N TYR A 123 -27.76 5.06 -40.41
CA TYR A 123 -27.92 3.62 -40.15
C TYR A 123 -29.21 3.27 -39.43
N GLU A 124 -29.72 4.14 -38.55
CA GLU A 124 -31.05 3.98 -37.97
C GLU A 124 -32.16 4.00 -39.03
N LYS A 125 -32.07 4.90 -40.03
CA LYS A 125 -33.03 5.00 -41.14
C LYS A 125 -32.93 3.83 -42.11
N GLU A 126 -31.73 3.33 -42.37
CA GLU A 126 -31.48 2.16 -43.23
C GLU A 126 -31.85 0.82 -42.56
N GLY A 127 -32.28 0.82 -41.30
CA GLY A 127 -32.60 -0.41 -40.56
C GLY A 127 -31.35 -1.24 -40.20
N ARG A 128 -30.16 -0.64 -40.19
CA ARG A 128 -28.87 -1.31 -39.94
C ARG A 128 -28.56 -1.35 -38.44
N TYR A 129 -29.43 -1.98 -37.67
CA TYR A 129 -29.26 -2.18 -36.25
C TYR A 129 -29.74 -3.58 -35.84
N ILE A 130 -29.22 -4.09 -34.73
CA ILE A 130 -29.58 -5.40 -34.18
C ILE A 130 -30.92 -5.31 -33.44
N ARG A 131 -31.05 -4.27 -32.61
CA ARG A 131 -32.28 -3.94 -31.88
C ARG A 131 -32.33 -2.46 -31.55
N ARG A 132 -33.53 -1.94 -31.33
CA ARG A 132 -33.77 -0.59 -30.82
C ARG A 132 -34.42 -0.70 -29.44
N ILE A 133 -34.02 0.17 -28.52
CA ILE A 133 -34.44 0.19 -27.13
C ILE A 133 -34.67 1.63 -26.68
N PRO A 134 -35.45 1.88 -25.62
CA PRO A 134 -35.43 3.18 -24.95
C PRO A 134 -34.01 3.51 -24.46
N ALA A 135 -33.52 4.72 -24.72
CA ALA A 135 -32.17 5.13 -24.29
C ALA A 135 -32.02 5.08 -22.76
N ARG A 136 -33.10 5.39 -22.04
CA ARG A 136 -33.14 5.34 -20.57
C ARG A 136 -32.97 3.93 -20.01
N ASP A 137 -33.41 2.88 -20.70
CA ASP A 137 -33.23 1.50 -20.25
C ASP A 137 -31.74 1.14 -20.19
N LEU A 138 -30.97 1.53 -21.20
CA LEU A 138 -29.52 1.36 -21.18
C LEU A 138 -28.88 2.24 -20.11
N TRP A 139 -29.34 3.47 -19.93
CA TRP A 139 -28.85 4.36 -18.87
C TRP A 139 -29.06 3.77 -17.47
N PHE A 140 -30.23 3.20 -17.18
CA PHE A 140 -30.50 2.50 -15.93
C PHE A 140 -29.58 1.30 -15.73
N ALA A 141 -29.32 0.51 -16.79
CA ALA A 141 -28.38 -0.61 -16.72
C ALA A 141 -26.94 -0.15 -16.42
N ILE A 142 -26.51 0.99 -16.97
CA ILE A 142 -25.20 1.59 -16.69
C ILE A 142 -25.10 1.98 -15.22
N ILE A 143 -26.08 2.72 -14.69
CA ILE A 143 -26.11 3.14 -13.29
C ILE A 143 -26.14 1.91 -12.36
N GLN A 144 -26.96 0.91 -12.67
CA GLN A 144 -27.02 -0.31 -11.89
C GLN A 144 -25.65 -1.01 -11.81
N SER A 145 -24.93 -1.11 -12.93
CA SER A 145 -23.58 -1.70 -12.93
C SER A 145 -22.59 -0.87 -12.08
N GLN A 146 -22.68 0.46 -12.14
CA GLN A 146 -21.84 1.35 -11.33
C GLN A 146 -22.13 1.22 -9.83
N VAL A 147 -23.40 1.13 -9.44
CA VAL A 147 -23.79 0.92 -8.05
C VAL A 147 -23.28 -0.43 -7.54
N GLU A 148 -23.38 -1.48 -8.35
CA GLU A 148 -22.97 -2.84 -7.95
C GLU A 148 -21.45 -3.04 -7.95
N THR A 149 -20.70 -2.36 -8.83
CA THR A 149 -19.29 -2.70 -9.10
C THR A 149 -18.32 -1.51 -9.07
N GLY A 150 -18.81 -0.27 -9.00
CA GLY A 150 -18.02 0.94 -9.17
C GLY A 150 -17.60 1.23 -10.63
N THR A 151 -18.03 0.40 -11.59
CA THR A 151 -17.70 0.50 -13.03
C THR A 151 -18.96 0.28 -13.87
N PRO A 152 -19.02 0.70 -15.15
CA PRO A 152 -17.94 1.21 -15.98
C PRO A 152 -17.52 2.65 -15.66
N TYR A 153 -16.27 2.98 -15.99
CA TYR A 153 -15.81 4.37 -16.07
C TYR A 153 -16.60 5.14 -17.15
N MET A 154 -16.69 6.46 -16.99
CA MET A 154 -17.48 7.32 -17.87
C MET A 154 -16.58 8.33 -18.57
N LEU A 155 -16.41 8.20 -19.87
CA LEU A 155 -15.70 9.18 -20.68
C LEU A 155 -16.55 9.62 -21.86
N TYR A 156 -16.49 10.92 -22.16
CA TYR A 156 -17.30 11.55 -23.21
C TYR A 156 -16.49 11.70 -24.48
N LYS A 157 -16.73 10.82 -25.45
CA LYS A 157 -16.02 10.68 -26.73
C LYS A 157 -15.88 12.01 -27.45
N ASP A 158 -16.97 12.74 -27.59
CA ASP A 158 -17.00 13.95 -28.41
C ASP A 158 -16.27 15.09 -27.71
N ALA A 159 -16.39 15.21 -26.39
CA ALA A 159 -15.61 16.15 -25.59
C ALA A 159 -14.10 15.86 -25.67
N CYS A 160 -13.71 14.59 -25.57
CA CYS A 160 -12.32 14.14 -25.69
C CYS A 160 -11.74 14.46 -27.08
N ASN A 161 -12.47 14.18 -28.16
CA ASN A 161 -12.00 14.44 -29.52
C ASN A 161 -11.99 15.93 -29.87
N ARG A 162 -13.07 16.66 -29.56
CA ARG A 162 -13.23 18.10 -29.86
C ARG A 162 -12.18 18.98 -29.19
N LYS A 163 -11.65 18.53 -28.05
CA LYS A 163 -10.75 19.29 -27.17
C LYS A 163 -9.39 18.62 -27.00
N SER A 164 -8.98 17.83 -27.98
CA SER A 164 -7.63 17.26 -28.05
C SER A 164 -6.78 18.02 -29.04
N ASN A 165 -5.54 18.31 -28.65
CA ASN A 165 -4.55 18.84 -29.59
C ASN A 165 -4.15 17.82 -30.66
N GLN A 166 -4.48 16.53 -30.48
CA GLN A 166 -4.24 15.47 -31.47
C GLN A 166 -5.42 15.25 -32.44
N GLN A 167 -6.43 16.13 -32.46
CA GLN A 167 -7.56 15.95 -33.37
C GLN A 167 -7.21 16.05 -34.87
N ASN A 168 -6.00 16.51 -35.21
CA ASN A 168 -5.51 16.59 -36.59
C ASN A 168 -5.07 15.23 -37.17
N ILE A 169 -4.76 14.23 -36.33
CA ILE A 169 -4.22 12.94 -36.78
C ILE A 169 -5.28 11.83 -36.85
N GLY A 170 -6.43 12.01 -36.20
CA GLY A 170 -7.57 11.11 -36.34
C GLY A 170 -8.50 11.08 -35.12
N THR A 171 -9.49 10.19 -35.17
CA THR A 171 -10.44 9.99 -34.07
C THR A 171 -9.80 9.21 -32.93
N ILE A 172 -9.81 9.76 -31.73
CA ILE A 172 -9.41 9.11 -30.49
C ILE A 172 -10.52 8.15 -30.05
N ARG A 173 -10.14 6.90 -29.81
CA ARG A 173 -11.07 5.76 -29.63
C ARG A 173 -11.21 5.29 -28.18
N CYS A 174 -10.31 5.68 -27.29
CA CYS A 174 -10.37 5.33 -25.88
C CYS A 174 -9.46 6.24 -25.06
N SER A 175 -9.53 6.09 -23.74
CA SER A 175 -8.49 6.56 -22.82
C SER A 175 -7.64 5.36 -22.34
N ASN A 176 -6.76 5.58 -21.37
CA ASN A 176 -5.97 4.55 -20.69
C ASN A 176 -6.71 3.87 -19.50
N LEU A 177 -5.96 3.08 -18.71
CA LEU A 177 -6.45 2.39 -17.51
C LEU A 177 -7.09 3.31 -16.46
N CYS A 178 -6.54 4.51 -16.26
CA CYS A 178 -6.92 5.42 -15.17
C CYS A 178 -7.74 6.63 -15.64
N THR A 179 -8.15 6.66 -16.91
CA THR A 179 -9.07 7.65 -17.53
C THR A 179 -8.52 9.07 -17.77
N GLU A 180 -7.25 9.32 -17.48
CA GLU A 180 -6.62 10.64 -17.61
C GLU A 180 -5.95 10.89 -18.97
N ILE A 181 -5.63 9.83 -19.73
CA ILE A 181 -4.87 9.94 -20.98
C ILE A 181 -5.78 9.77 -22.20
N VAL A 182 -5.89 10.83 -22.98
CA VAL A 182 -6.71 10.89 -24.19
C VAL A 182 -5.79 11.10 -25.40
N GLU A 183 -5.24 9.99 -25.89
CA GLU A 183 -4.25 9.97 -26.98
C GLU A 183 -4.75 9.13 -28.17
N TYR A 184 -4.33 9.52 -29.37
CA TYR A 184 -4.62 8.79 -30.60
C TYR A 184 -3.96 7.42 -30.60
N SER A 185 -4.68 6.43 -31.10
CA SER A 185 -4.16 5.08 -31.34
C SER A 185 -4.73 4.51 -32.63
N SER A 186 -3.94 3.68 -33.30
CA SER A 186 -4.30 3.07 -34.57
C SER A 186 -3.82 1.61 -34.63
N LYS A 187 -3.92 0.98 -35.79
CA LYS A 187 -3.33 -0.34 -36.02
C LYS A 187 -1.81 -0.33 -35.79
N ASP A 188 -1.17 0.76 -36.21
CA ASP A 188 0.28 0.87 -36.29
C ASP A 188 0.86 1.72 -35.13
N GLU A 189 0.00 2.29 -34.28
CA GLU A 189 0.37 3.22 -33.21
C GLU A 189 -0.33 2.87 -31.89
N ILE A 190 0.47 2.53 -30.87
CA ILE A 190 0.02 2.33 -29.50
C ILE A 190 0.48 3.53 -28.69
N ALA A 191 -0.48 4.35 -28.21
CA ALA A 191 -0.20 5.51 -27.38
C ALA A 191 0.59 5.14 -26.11
N VAL A 192 1.53 6.00 -25.70
CA VAL A 192 2.37 5.79 -24.51
C VAL A 192 2.39 7.06 -23.68
N CYS A 193 2.14 6.87 -22.38
CA CYS A 193 2.12 7.98 -21.45
C CYS A 193 3.38 8.03 -20.58
N ASN A 194 3.99 9.22 -20.50
CA ASN A 194 5.16 9.51 -19.65
C ASN A 194 4.70 10.46 -18.53
N LEU A 195 4.65 9.94 -17.30
CA LEU A 195 3.96 10.59 -16.19
C LEU A 195 4.90 11.11 -15.10
N ALA A 196 4.58 12.28 -14.54
CA ALA A 196 5.13 12.78 -13.28
C ALA A 196 4.11 13.65 -12.56
N SER A 197 4.15 13.66 -11.22
CA SER A 197 3.25 14.49 -10.40
C SER A 197 4.01 15.51 -9.57
N ILE A 198 3.51 16.75 -9.56
CA ILE A 198 4.07 17.86 -8.77
C ILE A 198 3.39 17.92 -7.40
N ALA A 199 4.18 17.97 -6.31
CA ALA A 199 3.68 18.08 -4.94
C ALA A 199 3.27 19.54 -4.62
N LEU A 200 1.97 19.84 -4.67
CA LEU A 200 1.45 21.21 -4.59
C LEU A 200 1.65 21.88 -3.23
N ASN A 201 1.63 21.09 -2.14
CA ASN A 201 1.89 21.58 -0.79
C ASN A 201 3.26 22.25 -0.62
N MET A 202 4.25 21.90 -1.45
CA MET A 202 5.62 22.44 -1.38
C MET A 202 5.76 23.90 -1.86
N PHE A 203 4.69 24.47 -2.43
CA PHE A 203 4.66 25.85 -2.94
C PHE A 203 3.89 26.80 -2.01
N VAL A 204 3.39 26.31 -0.87
CA VAL A 204 2.79 27.15 0.17
C VAL A 204 3.92 27.76 1.02
N LYS A 205 3.97 29.09 1.09
CA LYS A 205 4.94 29.83 1.90
C LYS A 205 4.49 29.93 3.36
N ALA A 206 5.41 30.29 4.25
CA ALA A 206 5.14 30.44 5.69
C ALA A 206 4.10 31.53 6.00
N ASP A 207 3.99 32.54 5.14
CA ASP A 207 2.98 33.61 5.21
C ASP A 207 1.61 33.21 4.64
N LYS A 208 1.42 31.93 4.27
CA LYS A 208 0.22 31.38 3.62
C LYS A 208 -0.10 32.05 2.28
N THR A 209 0.92 32.48 1.54
CA THR A 209 0.82 32.80 0.11
C THR A 209 1.31 31.61 -0.73
N TYR A 210 0.91 31.59 -2.01
CA TYR A 210 1.26 30.49 -2.93
C TYR A 210 2.32 30.94 -3.94
N ASP A 211 3.39 30.15 -4.10
CA ASP A 211 4.54 30.48 -4.95
C ASP A 211 4.35 29.99 -6.40
N PHE A 212 3.64 30.79 -7.21
CA PHE A 212 3.39 30.47 -8.62
C PHE A 212 4.64 30.49 -9.50
N GLU A 213 5.61 31.38 -9.23
CA GLU A 213 6.87 31.42 -9.98
C GLU A 213 7.70 30.16 -9.75
N LYS A 214 7.79 29.71 -8.49
CA LYS A 214 8.48 28.45 -8.17
C LYS A 214 7.74 27.25 -8.77
N LEU A 215 6.41 27.25 -8.76
CA LEU A 215 5.61 26.21 -9.41
C LEU A 215 5.93 26.13 -10.91
N LYS A 216 5.86 27.27 -11.62
CA LYS A 216 6.23 27.35 -13.04
C LYS A 216 7.65 26.85 -13.29
N ALA A 217 8.63 27.28 -12.48
CA ALA A 217 10.02 26.85 -12.63
C ALA A 217 10.18 25.32 -12.49
N VAL A 218 9.52 24.71 -11.49
CA VAL A 218 9.52 23.26 -11.30
C VAL A 218 8.80 22.56 -12.46
N THR A 219 7.66 23.07 -12.91
CA THR A 219 6.94 22.52 -14.05
C THR A 219 7.82 22.48 -15.30
N LYS A 220 8.57 23.54 -15.60
CA LYS A 220 9.52 23.56 -16.73
C LYS A 220 10.59 22.47 -16.61
N ILE A 221 11.06 22.17 -15.40
CA ILE A 221 12.01 21.07 -15.16
C ILE A 221 11.34 19.72 -15.44
N VAL A 222 10.14 19.51 -14.92
CA VAL A 222 9.37 18.27 -15.13
C VAL A 222 9.10 18.04 -16.62
N THR A 223 8.68 19.07 -17.37
CA THR A 223 8.48 19.00 -18.82
C THR A 223 9.74 18.53 -19.55
N ARG A 224 10.91 19.10 -19.24
CA ARG A 224 12.18 18.70 -19.87
C ARG A 224 12.57 17.27 -19.48
N ASN A 225 12.33 16.85 -18.25
CA ASN A 225 12.60 15.50 -17.80
C ASN A 225 11.72 14.49 -18.54
N LEU A 226 10.40 14.72 -18.59
CA LEU A 226 9.48 13.85 -19.31
C LEU A 226 9.78 13.79 -20.81
N ASN A 227 10.16 14.91 -21.43
CA ASN A 227 10.58 14.89 -22.84
C ASN A 227 11.84 14.04 -23.07
N LYS A 228 12.79 14.03 -22.13
CA LYS A 228 13.97 13.15 -22.20
C LYS A 228 13.61 11.68 -22.01
N VAL A 229 12.64 11.37 -21.14
CA VAL A 229 12.16 10.00 -20.92
C VAL A 229 11.70 9.38 -22.23
N ILE A 230 11.01 10.12 -23.09
CA ILE A 230 10.57 9.64 -24.42
C ILE A 230 11.75 9.04 -25.22
N ASP A 231 12.91 9.69 -25.20
CA ASP A 231 14.07 9.23 -25.99
C ASP A 231 14.84 8.08 -25.32
N ILE A 232 14.80 8.00 -23.99
CA ILE A 232 15.56 7.02 -23.18
C ILE A 232 14.76 5.73 -22.96
N ASN A 233 13.43 5.81 -22.97
CA ASN A 233 12.54 4.72 -22.58
C ASN A 233 12.76 3.46 -23.44
N TYR A 234 12.65 2.29 -22.79
CA TYR A 234 12.56 1.01 -23.49
C TYR A 234 11.11 0.75 -23.89
N TYR A 235 10.85 0.63 -25.19
CA TYR A 235 9.53 0.35 -25.71
C TYR A 235 9.35 -1.16 -25.94
N PRO A 236 8.36 -1.80 -25.31
CA PRO A 236 8.17 -3.25 -25.42
C PRO A 236 7.68 -3.70 -26.81
N VAL A 237 7.09 -2.79 -27.58
CA VAL A 237 6.56 -3.04 -28.94
C VAL A 237 6.86 -1.85 -29.86
N PRO A 238 7.11 -2.08 -31.17
CA PRO A 238 7.52 -1.04 -32.10
C PRO A 238 6.45 0.04 -32.34
N GLU A 239 5.17 -0.31 -32.30
CA GLU A 239 4.02 0.61 -32.45
C GLU A 239 4.00 1.66 -31.33
N ALA A 240 4.45 1.28 -30.13
CA ALA A 240 4.57 2.17 -28.98
C ALA A 240 5.70 3.19 -29.16
N LYS A 241 6.86 2.73 -29.68
CA LYS A 241 7.97 3.61 -30.03
C LYS A 241 7.59 4.58 -31.13
N LEU A 242 6.90 4.09 -32.17
CA LEU A 242 6.46 4.92 -33.30
C LEU A 242 5.55 6.05 -32.81
N SER A 243 4.49 5.72 -32.07
CA SER A 243 3.53 6.71 -31.56
C SER A 243 4.22 7.78 -30.70
N ASN A 244 5.03 7.35 -29.71
CA ASN A 244 5.64 8.27 -28.78
C ASN A 244 6.70 9.17 -29.44
N MET A 245 7.46 8.66 -30.43
CA MET A 245 8.44 9.47 -31.15
C MET A 245 7.79 10.49 -32.10
N ARG A 246 6.64 10.15 -32.70
CA ARG A 246 5.91 11.03 -33.64
C ARG A 246 5.13 12.15 -32.95
N HIS A 247 4.52 11.87 -31.81
CA HIS A 247 3.61 12.80 -31.14
C HIS A 247 4.19 13.38 -29.84
N ARG A 248 5.15 12.69 -29.22
CA ARG A 248 5.85 13.09 -28.00
C ARG A 248 4.95 13.58 -26.84
N PRO A 249 3.83 12.93 -26.53
CA PRO A 249 2.98 13.36 -25.41
C PRO A 249 3.67 13.13 -24.06
N ILE A 250 3.35 14.01 -23.10
CA ILE A 250 3.73 13.87 -21.69
C ILE A 250 2.51 14.15 -20.82
N GLY A 251 2.47 13.59 -19.61
CA GLY A 251 1.40 13.81 -18.65
C GLY A 251 1.93 14.35 -17.32
N ILE A 252 1.87 15.66 -17.15
CA ILE A 252 2.14 16.32 -15.87
C ILE A 252 0.86 16.33 -15.05
N GLY A 253 0.94 15.75 -13.86
CA GLY A 253 -0.13 15.76 -12.88
C GLY A 253 0.29 16.47 -11.61
N VAL A 254 -0.55 16.33 -10.59
CA VAL A 254 -0.35 16.95 -9.28
C VAL A 254 -0.60 15.92 -8.18
N GLN A 255 -0.18 16.23 -6.96
CA GLN A 255 -0.55 15.54 -5.74
C GLN A 255 -0.57 16.56 -4.60
N GLY A 256 -1.31 16.26 -3.54
CA GLY A 256 -1.41 17.12 -2.36
C GLY A 256 -2.15 18.43 -2.58
N LEU A 257 -3.17 18.45 -3.46
CA LEU A 257 -4.02 19.64 -3.62
C LEU A 257 -4.79 19.95 -2.32
N ALA A 258 -5.39 18.93 -1.70
CA ALA A 258 -6.07 19.09 -0.43
C ALA A 258 -5.13 19.56 0.68
N ASP A 259 -3.90 19.04 0.74
CA ASP A 259 -2.87 19.49 1.68
C ASP A 259 -2.53 20.97 1.47
N ALA A 260 -2.38 21.41 0.21
CA ALA A 260 -2.14 22.82 -0.12
C ALA A 260 -3.29 23.71 0.38
N PHE A 261 -4.55 23.31 0.17
CA PHE A 261 -5.71 24.03 0.68
C PHE A 261 -5.73 24.09 2.22
N ILE A 262 -5.42 22.98 2.92
CA ILE A 262 -5.33 22.95 4.38
C ILE A 262 -4.25 23.90 4.89
N LEU A 263 -3.05 23.88 4.29
CA LEU A 263 -1.95 24.76 4.66
C LEU A 263 -2.31 26.24 4.46
N MET A 264 -3.01 26.54 3.37
CA MET A 264 -3.52 27.88 3.05
C MET A 264 -4.77 28.27 3.88
N ARG A 265 -5.33 27.35 4.67
CA ARG A 265 -6.56 27.51 5.46
C ARG A 265 -7.81 27.78 4.60
N LEU A 266 -7.88 27.15 3.44
CA LEU A 266 -9.01 27.26 2.51
C LEU A 266 -9.87 25.99 2.59
N PRO A 267 -11.18 26.09 2.88
CA PRO A 267 -12.12 25.00 2.66
C PRO A 267 -12.11 24.58 1.19
N TYR A 268 -12.23 23.29 0.92
CA TYR A 268 -12.10 22.73 -0.43
C TYR A 268 -13.10 23.32 -1.43
N ASP A 269 -14.29 23.66 -0.95
CA ASP A 269 -15.43 24.21 -1.69
C ASP A 269 -15.51 25.75 -1.65
N SER A 270 -14.53 26.43 -1.04
CA SER A 270 -14.47 27.90 -1.00
C SER A 270 -14.16 28.52 -2.37
N GLU A 271 -14.65 29.74 -2.62
CA GLU A 271 -14.34 30.45 -3.87
C GLU A 271 -12.84 30.79 -3.97
N GLU A 272 -12.16 30.98 -2.83
CA GLU A 272 -10.72 31.13 -2.76
C GLU A 272 -9.98 29.86 -3.19
N ALA A 273 -10.40 28.68 -2.74
CA ALA A 273 -9.83 27.40 -3.16
C ALA A 273 -10.06 27.14 -4.66
N LYS A 274 -11.25 27.49 -5.17
CA LYS A 274 -11.58 27.40 -6.60
C LYS A 274 -10.72 28.34 -7.46
N LYS A 275 -10.48 29.57 -7.01
CA LYS A 275 -9.56 30.51 -7.67
C LYS A 275 -8.12 29.99 -7.63
N LEU A 276 -7.67 29.50 -6.48
CA LEU A 276 -6.32 28.94 -6.33
C LEU A 276 -6.14 27.69 -7.21
N ASN A 277 -7.14 26.82 -7.28
CA ASN A 277 -7.16 25.67 -8.19
C ASN A 277 -6.96 26.10 -9.64
N GLN A 278 -7.72 27.09 -10.11
CA GLN A 278 -7.57 27.65 -11.46
C GLN A 278 -6.15 28.18 -11.69
N GLN A 279 -5.63 28.99 -10.77
CA GLN A 279 -4.30 29.59 -10.88
C GLN A 279 -3.16 28.55 -10.87
N ILE A 280 -3.29 27.48 -10.07
CA ILE A 280 -2.33 26.37 -10.03
C ILE A 280 -2.27 25.68 -11.40
N PHE A 281 -3.41 25.28 -11.94
CA PHE A 281 -3.44 24.55 -13.22
C PHE A 281 -3.10 25.45 -14.41
N GLU A 282 -3.46 26.74 -14.37
CA GLU A 282 -3.00 27.73 -15.35
C GLU A 282 -1.47 27.87 -15.33
N THR A 283 -0.87 27.93 -14.14
CA THR A 283 0.59 28.01 -13.97
C THR A 283 1.30 26.77 -14.49
N ILE A 284 0.78 25.58 -14.20
CA ILE A 284 1.33 24.32 -14.70
C ILE A 284 1.22 24.28 -16.22
N TYR A 285 0.06 24.61 -16.80
CA TYR A 285 -0.11 24.57 -18.25
C TYR A 285 0.78 25.59 -18.96
N TYR A 286 0.86 26.83 -18.43
CA TYR A 286 1.73 27.89 -18.95
C TYR A 286 3.20 27.47 -18.92
N GLY A 287 3.70 27.02 -17.75
CA GLY A 287 5.09 26.58 -17.60
C GLY A 287 5.44 25.38 -18.48
N ALA A 288 4.52 24.44 -18.65
CA ALA A 288 4.72 23.29 -19.51
C ALA A 288 4.78 23.67 -21.00
N LEU A 289 3.88 24.56 -21.46
CA LEU A 289 3.91 25.08 -22.83
C LEU A 289 5.18 25.88 -23.10
N GLU A 290 5.57 26.75 -22.17
CA GLU A 290 6.78 27.56 -22.28
C GLU A 290 8.03 26.68 -22.42
N ALA A 291 8.19 25.68 -21.55
CA ALA A 291 9.30 24.72 -21.69
C ALA A 291 9.23 23.88 -22.97
N SER A 292 8.03 23.49 -23.42
CA SER A 292 7.88 22.74 -24.66
C SER A 292 8.20 23.59 -25.90
N CYS A 293 7.91 24.89 -25.86
CA CYS A 293 8.29 25.88 -26.89
C CYS A 293 9.81 26.09 -26.92
N GLU A 294 10.46 26.26 -25.76
CA GLU A 294 11.92 26.35 -25.65
C GLU A 294 12.63 25.09 -26.17
N LEU A 295 12.03 23.91 -25.98
CA LEU A 295 12.54 22.67 -26.55
C LEU A 295 12.35 22.62 -28.07
N ALA A 296 11.24 23.13 -28.59
CA ALA A 296 10.97 23.18 -30.02
C ALA A 296 11.91 24.15 -30.75
N GLU A 297 12.24 25.29 -30.15
CA GLU A 297 13.24 26.21 -30.67
C GLU A 297 14.61 25.52 -30.88
N LYS A 298 14.99 24.61 -29.98
CA LYS A 298 16.29 23.91 -30.02
C LYS A 298 16.29 22.62 -30.86
N LEU A 299 15.20 21.87 -30.82
CA LEU A 299 15.12 20.50 -31.35
C LEU A 299 14.13 20.35 -32.51
N GLY A 300 13.43 21.43 -32.87
CA GLY A 300 12.26 21.43 -33.74
C GLY A 300 10.97 21.00 -33.02
N PRO A 301 9.78 21.33 -33.55
CA PRO A 301 8.52 20.81 -33.05
C PRO A 301 8.43 19.28 -33.21
N TYR A 302 7.43 18.64 -32.58
CA TYR A 302 7.15 17.21 -32.83
C TYR A 302 6.64 16.99 -34.27
N GLU A 303 6.81 15.79 -34.80
CA GLU A 303 6.60 15.47 -36.23
C GLU A 303 5.21 15.86 -36.75
N THR A 304 4.19 15.65 -35.92
CA THR A 304 2.77 15.85 -36.27
C THR A 304 2.20 17.19 -35.78
N TYR A 305 3.07 18.17 -35.52
CA TYR A 305 2.67 19.50 -35.06
C TYR A 305 1.85 20.27 -36.09
N ALA A 306 2.22 20.18 -37.37
CA ALA A 306 1.53 20.91 -38.43
C ALA A 306 0.04 20.53 -38.50
N GLY A 307 -0.83 21.55 -38.46
CA GLY A 307 -2.28 21.40 -38.56
C GLY A 307 -3.00 21.10 -37.24
N CYS A 308 -2.27 20.83 -36.15
CA CYS A 308 -2.85 20.70 -34.83
C CYS A 308 -3.42 22.04 -34.33
N PRO A 309 -4.35 22.05 -33.37
CA PRO A 309 -4.89 23.29 -32.81
C PRO A 309 -3.85 24.28 -32.29
N VAL A 310 -2.83 23.81 -31.58
CA VAL A 310 -1.76 24.68 -31.06
C VAL A 310 -1.01 25.37 -32.20
N SER A 311 -0.77 24.68 -33.33
CA SER A 311 -0.17 25.29 -34.53
C SER A 311 -1.02 26.39 -35.17
N LYS A 312 -2.32 26.45 -34.83
CA LYS A 312 -3.27 27.49 -35.25
C LYS A 312 -3.50 28.55 -34.16
N GLY A 313 -2.69 28.52 -33.09
CA GLY A 313 -2.81 29.45 -31.96
C GLY A 313 -3.95 29.12 -30.99
N ILE A 314 -4.59 27.94 -31.11
CA ILE A 314 -5.71 27.52 -30.27
C ILE A 314 -5.16 26.66 -29.11
N LEU A 315 -5.20 27.21 -27.89
CA LEU A 315 -4.81 26.51 -26.67
C LEU A 315 -6.00 25.85 -25.99
N GLN A 316 -5.75 25.02 -24.97
CA GLN A 316 -6.77 24.18 -24.35
C GLN A 316 -7.97 24.99 -23.86
N TYR A 317 -7.77 26.10 -23.13
CA TYR A 317 -8.86 26.91 -22.58
C TYR A 317 -9.80 27.49 -23.65
N GLU A 318 -9.31 27.75 -24.87
CA GLU A 318 -10.12 28.24 -25.99
C GLU A 318 -11.06 27.16 -26.52
N MET A 319 -10.62 25.90 -26.51
CA MET A 319 -11.47 24.76 -26.86
C MET A 319 -12.62 24.56 -25.87
N TRP A 320 -12.53 25.17 -24.68
CA TRP A 320 -13.60 25.22 -23.66
C TRP A 320 -14.38 26.54 -23.67
N GLY A 321 -14.06 27.49 -24.55
CA GLY A 321 -14.66 28.82 -24.56
C GLY A 321 -14.40 29.62 -23.27
N LYS A 322 -13.25 29.40 -22.62
CA LYS A 322 -12.85 30.07 -21.38
C LYS A 322 -11.75 31.08 -21.64
N LYS A 323 -11.65 32.08 -20.77
CA LYS A 323 -10.52 33.00 -20.68
C LYS A 323 -9.70 32.67 -19.43
N PRO A 324 -8.37 32.62 -19.51
CA PRO A 324 -7.52 32.40 -18.35
C PRO A 324 -7.52 33.64 -17.43
N THR A 325 -6.96 33.52 -16.24
CA THR A 325 -6.67 34.69 -15.39
C THR A 325 -5.50 35.51 -15.93
N ASP A 326 -5.35 36.74 -15.41
CA ASP A 326 -4.26 37.66 -15.77
C ASP A 326 -2.92 37.32 -15.08
N LEU A 327 -2.80 36.12 -14.48
CA LEU A 327 -1.59 35.70 -13.76
C LEU A 327 -0.37 35.52 -14.68
N TRP A 328 -0.60 35.13 -15.94
CA TRP A 328 0.45 34.86 -16.92
C TRP A 328 0.14 35.51 -18.28
N ASN A 329 1.19 35.92 -19.01
CA ASN A 329 1.05 36.57 -20.31
C ASN A 329 0.87 35.55 -21.45
N TRP A 330 -0.37 35.11 -21.68
CA TRP A 330 -0.69 34.11 -22.70
C TRP A 330 -0.45 34.59 -24.13
N ASP A 331 -0.58 35.89 -24.41
CA ASP A 331 -0.36 36.44 -25.75
C ASP A 331 1.11 36.38 -26.15
N GLU A 332 2.01 36.70 -25.22
CA GLU A 332 3.45 36.55 -25.42
C GLU A 332 3.84 35.09 -25.65
N LEU A 333 3.29 34.17 -24.86
CA LEU A 333 3.53 32.74 -25.03
C LEU A 333 3.00 32.22 -26.38
N LYS A 334 1.81 32.67 -26.80
CA LYS A 334 1.25 32.33 -28.12
C LYS A 334 2.13 32.85 -29.26
N ALA A 335 2.67 34.06 -29.14
CA ALA A 335 3.59 34.61 -30.14
C ALA A 335 4.86 33.75 -30.27
N LYS A 336 5.44 33.32 -29.14
CA LYS A 336 6.59 32.39 -29.11
C LYS A 336 6.24 31.03 -29.74
N ILE A 337 5.08 30.47 -29.41
CA ILE A 337 4.60 29.20 -29.98
C ILE A 337 4.35 29.33 -31.49
N ALA A 338 3.82 30.46 -31.96
CA ALA A 338 3.63 30.70 -33.38
C ALA A 338 4.96 30.75 -34.15
N GLN A 339 6.02 31.26 -33.52
CA GLN A 339 7.35 31.34 -34.10
C GLN A 339 8.11 30.01 -34.09
N HIS A 340 8.06 29.26 -32.98
CA HIS A 340 8.94 28.10 -32.75
C HIS A 340 8.22 26.74 -32.71
N GLY A 341 6.90 26.74 -32.53
CA GLY A 341 6.12 25.55 -32.25
C GLY A 341 6.29 25.01 -30.83
N VAL A 342 5.85 23.78 -30.60
CA VAL A 342 6.04 23.07 -29.32
C VAL A 342 6.57 21.66 -29.56
N ARG A 343 7.32 21.12 -28.59
CA ARG A 343 7.99 19.82 -28.70
C ARG A 343 7.10 18.64 -28.33
N ASN A 344 5.99 18.87 -27.64
CA ASN A 344 5.12 17.82 -27.09
C ASN A 344 3.67 18.08 -27.50
N SER A 345 2.97 17.05 -27.98
CA SER A 345 1.57 17.20 -28.43
C SER A 345 0.59 17.41 -27.28
N LEU A 346 0.84 16.80 -26.11
CA LEU A 346 0.05 16.90 -24.89
C LEU A 346 0.99 17.08 -23.69
N LEU A 347 0.51 17.74 -22.63
CA LEU A 347 1.37 18.21 -21.53
C LEU A 347 0.87 17.86 -20.13
N VAL A 348 -0.45 17.97 -19.88
CA VAL A 348 -1.03 17.94 -18.53
C VAL A 348 -2.11 16.88 -18.49
N ALA A 349 -1.97 15.92 -17.57
CA ALA A 349 -2.90 14.83 -17.34
C ALA A 349 -2.82 14.39 -15.88
N PRO A 350 -3.60 15.01 -14.97
CA PRO A 350 -3.59 14.66 -13.56
C PRO A 350 -4.04 13.21 -13.35
N MET A 351 -3.12 12.36 -12.90
CA MET A 351 -3.33 10.92 -12.69
C MET A 351 -3.65 10.59 -11.23
N PRO A 352 -4.17 9.39 -10.94
CA PRO A 352 -4.13 8.83 -9.60
C PRO A 352 -2.68 8.68 -9.12
N THR A 353 -2.39 9.18 -7.92
CA THR A 353 -1.03 9.17 -7.34
C THR A 353 -0.92 8.23 -6.14
N ALA A 354 -1.69 7.15 -6.12
CA ALA A 354 -1.86 6.27 -4.96
C ALA A 354 -0.55 5.85 -4.27
N SER A 355 0.45 5.44 -5.03
CA SER A 355 1.75 5.07 -4.46
C SER A 355 2.68 6.27 -4.23
N THR A 356 2.70 7.24 -5.14
CA THR A 356 3.65 8.37 -5.10
C THR A 356 3.28 9.41 -4.04
N ALA A 357 1.98 9.66 -3.83
CA ALA A 357 1.49 10.52 -2.76
C ALA A 357 1.73 9.90 -1.39
N GLN A 358 1.55 8.58 -1.25
CA GLN A 358 1.93 7.87 -0.04
C GLN A 358 3.44 7.97 0.25
N ILE A 359 4.29 7.91 -0.78
CA ILE A 359 5.74 8.10 -0.62
C ILE A 359 6.08 9.51 -0.12
N LEU A 360 5.41 10.54 -0.64
CA LEU A 360 5.65 11.94 -0.24
C LEU A 360 4.85 12.38 1.00
N GLY A 361 3.97 11.53 1.53
CA GLY A 361 3.11 11.87 2.67
C GLY A 361 2.01 12.88 2.34
N ASN A 362 1.56 12.94 1.09
CA ASN A 362 0.52 13.85 0.60
C ASN A 362 -0.82 13.13 0.38
N ASN A 363 -1.92 13.88 0.31
CA ASN A 363 -3.18 13.37 -0.23
C ASN A 363 -3.07 13.08 -1.74
N GLU A 364 -3.88 12.14 -2.22
CA GLU A 364 -3.83 11.70 -3.60
C GLU A 364 -4.33 12.77 -4.58
N SER A 365 -3.55 12.97 -5.64
CA SER A 365 -3.88 13.78 -6.81
C SER A 365 -4.50 15.15 -6.49
N PHE A 366 -5.63 15.45 -7.12
CA PHE A 366 -6.50 16.58 -6.87
C PHE A 366 -7.76 16.18 -6.08
N GLU A 367 -7.72 15.09 -5.31
CA GLU A 367 -8.90 14.64 -4.55
C GLU A 367 -9.00 15.38 -3.22
N PRO A 368 -10.22 15.58 -2.68
CA PRO A 368 -10.39 15.97 -1.29
C PRO A 368 -9.93 14.83 -0.35
N TYR A 369 -9.76 15.12 0.95
CA TYR A 369 -9.54 14.06 1.94
C TYR A 369 -10.78 13.17 2.01
N THR A 370 -10.61 11.89 1.68
CA THR A 370 -11.67 10.87 1.76
C THR A 370 -12.05 10.56 3.21
N SER A 371 -11.09 10.70 4.13
CA SER A 371 -11.27 10.53 5.56
C SER A 371 -10.25 11.36 6.32
N ASN A 372 -10.65 11.96 7.45
CA ASN A 372 -9.73 12.60 8.40
C ASN A 372 -8.93 11.58 9.23
N MET A 373 -9.26 10.29 9.12
CA MET A 373 -8.59 9.18 9.80
C MET A 373 -8.21 8.09 8.79
N TYR A 374 -6.93 7.77 8.71
CA TYR A 374 -6.43 6.68 7.86
C TYR A 374 -6.16 5.44 8.73
N ASN A 375 -6.99 4.40 8.59
CA ASN A 375 -6.79 3.11 9.26
C ASN A 375 -6.03 2.15 8.34
N ARG A 376 -4.74 1.95 8.61
CA ARG A 376 -3.93 0.96 7.91
C ARG A 376 -4.09 -0.42 8.55
N ARG A 377 -5.05 -1.20 8.07
CA ARG A 377 -5.19 -2.61 8.46
C ARG A 377 -4.23 -3.48 7.67
N ARG A 378 -3.30 -4.15 8.34
CA ARG A 378 -2.70 -5.38 7.81
C ARG A 378 -3.55 -6.56 8.27
N PRO A 379 -3.89 -7.53 7.41
CA PRO A 379 -4.47 -8.79 7.88
C PRO A 379 -3.55 -9.33 8.96
N GLY A 380 -4.09 -9.60 10.15
CA GLY A 380 -3.32 -10.20 11.23
C GLY A 380 -2.87 -11.59 10.77
N ALA A 381 -1.56 -11.78 10.60
CA ALA A 381 -1.01 -13.12 10.51
C ALA A 381 -0.93 -13.69 11.93
N PHE A 382 -1.39 -14.92 12.13
CA PHE A 382 -1.30 -15.64 13.39
C PHE A 382 -0.15 -16.64 13.32
N ALA A 383 0.58 -16.78 14.43
CA ALA A 383 1.60 -17.82 14.59
C ALA A 383 1.03 -18.96 15.45
N ILE A 384 1.28 -20.19 15.03
CA ILE A 384 0.92 -21.40 15.77
C ILE A 384 2.14 -21.86 16.57
N TYR A 385 1.95 -22.12 17.86
CA TYR A 385 3.01 -22.57 18.75
C TYR A 385 2.83 -24.04 19.09
N LEU A 386 3.92 -24.81 19.02
CA LEU A 386 3.95 -26.21 19.46
C LEU A 386 5.13 -26.45 20.41
N GLU A 387 4.93 -27.28 21.43
CA GLU A 387 6.01 -27.68 22.32
C GLU A 387 6.73 -28.94 21.80
N PRO A 388 8.07 -29.07 21.96
CA PRO A 388 8.83 -30.22 21.45
C PRO A 388 8.42 -31.59 21.99
N TRP A 389 7.66 -31.66 23.09
CA TRP A 389 7.14 -32.93 23.60
C TRP A 389 5.92 -33.43 22.84
N HIS A 390 5.30 -32.63 21.95
CA HIS A 390 4.09 -33.05 21.26
C HIS A 390 4.35 -34.22 20.30
N GLY A 391 3.43 -35.19 20.26
CA GLY A 391 3.49 -36.36 19.35
C GLY A 391 3.78 -36.02 17.89
N ASP A 392 3.08 -35.01 17.38
CA ASP A 392 3.09 -34.58 15.97
C ASP A 392 4.20 -33.57 15.63
N ILE A 393 5.23 -33.44 16.46
CA ILE A 393 6.28 -32.42 16.26
C ILE A 393 6.99 -32.55 14.91
N PHE A 394 7.20 -33.76 14.39
CA PHE A 394 7.88 -33.96 13.11
C PHE A 394 6.99 -33.56 11.92
N GLU A 395 5.70 -33.91 11.99
CA GLU A 395 4.69 -33.50 11.01
C GLU A 395 4.54 -31.97 11.00
N PHE A 396 4.60 -31.33 12.17
CA PHE A 396 4.61 -29.88 12.31
C PHE A 396 5.83 -29.24 11.65
N LEU A 397 7.02 -29.81 11.83
CA LEU A 397 8.27 -29.35 11.20
C LEU A 397 8.27 -29.52 9.67
N ASP A 398 7.43 -30.40 9.14
CA ASP A 398 7.32 -30.66 7.71
C ASP A 398 6.40 -29.66 6.98
N LEU A 399 5.56 -28.88 7.68
CA LEU A 399 4.47 -28.10 7.07
C LEU A 399 4.89 -27.09 5.98
N LYS A 400 6.12 -26.54 6.03
CA LYS A 400 6.68 -25.68 4.95
C LYS A 400 7.83 -26.30 4.17
N LYS A 401 8.19 -27.56 4.41
CA LYS A 401 9.26 -28.18 3.62
C LYS A 401 8.89 -28.20 2.14
N ASN A 402 9.88 -27.94 1.29
CA ASN A 402 9.69 -27.87 -0.16
C ASN A 402 9.56 -29.27 -0.79
N THR A 403 9.92 -30.31 -0.03
CA THR A 403 9.83 -31.72 -0.42
C THR A 403 8.60 -32.37 0.22
N GLY A 404 8.02 -33.44 -0.34
CA GLY A 404 6.90 -34.19 0.26
C GLY A 404 5.53 -33.99 -0.42
N LYS A 405 4.43 -34.41 0.24
CA LYS A 405 3.06 -34.37 -0.32
C LYS A 405 2.41 -33.00 -0.10
N GLU A 406 2.08 -32.29 -1.19
CA GLU A 406 1.51 -30.92 -1.14
C GLU A 406 0.24 -30.80 -0.29
N LYS A 407 -0.62 -31.82 -0.29
CA LYS A 407 -1.86 -31.83 0.52
C LYS A 407 -1.64 -31.79 2.04
N ALA A 408 -0.41 -31.96 2.50
CA ALA A 408 0.00 -31.91 3.91
C ALA A 408 0.85 -30.65 4.22
N ARG A 409 0.76 -29.61 3.39
CA ARG A 409 1.53 -28.37 3.53
C ARG A 409 0.65 -27.21 3.95
N ALA A 410 1.20 -26.32 4.76
CA ALA A 410 0.55 -25.10 5.22
C ALA A 410 1.52 -23.91 5.07
N ARG A 411 1.75 -23.52 3.81
CA ARG A 411 2.79 -22.56 3.43
C ARG A 411 2.53 -21.14 3.97
N ASP A 412 1.27 -20.79 4.17
CA ASP A 412 0.85 -19.44 4.58
C ASP A 412 0.71 -19.27 6.10
N LEU A 413 0.95 -20.33 6.89
CA LEU A 413 0.91 -20.26 8.35
C LEU A 413 2.29 -19.91 8.92
N PHE A 414 2.34 -19.04 9.91
CA PHE A 414 3.56 -18.88 10.70
C PHE A 414 3.54 -19.88 11.85
N TYR A 415 4.67 -20.47 12.16
CA TYR A 415 4.76 -21.41 13.25
C TYR A 415 6.05 -21.28 14.03
N ALA A 416 5.95 -21.57 15.32
CA ALA A 416 6.99 -21.39 16.30
C ALA A 416 7.02 -22.58 17.28
N LEU A 417 8.17 -22.80 17.90
CA LEU A 417 8.35 -23.76 18.98
C LEU A 417 8.45 -23.04 20.32
N TRP A 418 7.80 -23.63 21.32
CA TRP A 418 7.84 -23.19 22.71
C TRP A 418 8.66 -24.20 23.52
N ILE A 419 9.95 -23.91 23.70
CA ILE A 419 10.98 -24.88 24.09
C ILE A 419 11.24 -24.81 25.60
N PRO A 420 11.02 -25.90 26.38
CA PRO A 420 11.37 -25.94 27.80
C PRO A 420 12.88 -26.14 28.02
N ASP A 421 13.42 -25.61 29.12
CA ASP A 421 14.82 -25.75 29.53
C ASP A 421 15.20 -27.24 29.64
N LEU A 422 14.29 -28.08 30.13
CA LEU A 422 14.49 -29.53 30.24
C LEU A 422 14.77 -30.21 28.90
N PHE A 423 14.13 -29.76 27.80
CA PHE A 423 14.43 -30.31 26.48
C PHE A 423 15.88 -29.99 26.08
N MET A 424 16.30 -28.74 26.27
CA MET A 424 17.67 -28.32 25.97
C MET A 424 18.70 -29.03 26.85
N GLN A 425 18.36 -29.27 28.12
CA GLN A 425 19.17 -30.09 29.02
C GLN A 425 19.35 -31.50 28.44
N ARG A 426 18.26 -32.18 28.06
CA ARG A 426 18.31 -33.51 27.45
C ARG A 426 19.11 -33.53 26.13
N VAL A 427 19.01 -32.48 25.31
CA VAL A 427 19.83 -32.33 24.09
C VAL A 427 21.32 -32.26 24.45
N SER A 428 21.68 -31.48 25.48
CA SER A 428 23.08 -31.32 25.91
C SER A 428 23.66 -32.62 26.48
N GLU A 429 22.86 -33.36 27.25
CA GLU A 429 23.23 -34.60 27.94
C GLU A 429 23.17 -35.86 27.04
N ASP A 430 22.77 -35.71 25.77
CA ASP A 430 22.51 -36.83 24.86
C ASP A 430 21.42 -37.80 25.39
N GLY A 431 20.43 -37.23 26.08
CA GLY A 431 19.35 -37.96 26.71
C GLY A 431 18.20 -38.29 25.77
N GLU A 432 17.35 -39.20 26.22
CA GLU A 432 16.08 -39.51 25.58
C GLU A 432 15.01 -38.43 25.85
N TRP A 433 14.13 -38.26 24.87
CA TRP A 433 12.96 -37.38 24.89
C TRP A 433 11.69 -38.17 24.56
N SER A 434 10.69 -38.07 25.42
CA SER A 434 9.38 -38.71 25.27
C SER A 434 8.41 -37.77 24.55
N LEU A 435 7.85 -38.22 23.42
CA LEU A 435 6.77 -37.53 22.75
C LEU A 435 5.42 -37.99 23.29
N MET A 436 4.57 -37.06 23.69
CA MET A 436 3.34 -37.31 24.43
C MET A 436 2.10 -36.83 23.69
N CYS A 437 0.98 -37.47 23.99
CA CYS A 437 -0.35 -37.04 23.57
C CYS A 437 -0.96 -36.12 24.65
N PRO A 438 -1.42 -34.90 24.33
CA PRO A 438 -2.03 -33.99 25.31
C PRO A 438 -3.18 -34.61 26.11
N ASN A 439 -3.96 -35.52 25.52
CA ASN A 439 -5.06 -36.21 26.21
C ASN A 439 -4.57 -37.20 27.30
N GLN A 440 -3.38 -37.77 27.13
CA GLN A 440 -2.80 -38.74 28.08
C GLN A 440 -1.94 -38.03 29.12
N SER A 441 -1.37 -36.88 28.76
CA SER A 441 -0.43 -36.08 29.56
C SER A 441 -0.95 -34.64 29.74
N PRO A 442 -2.12 -34.45 30.38
CA PRO A 442 -2.73 -33.13 30.52
C PRO A 442 -1.91 -32.19 31.39
N GLY A 443 -2.03 -30.89 31.16
CA GLY A 443 -1.42 -29.86 32.02
C GLY A 443 0.05 -29.53 31.72
N LEU A 444 0.74 -30.27 30.85
CA LEU A 444 2.11 -29.91 30.42
C LEU A 444 2.19 -28.52 29.77
N PHE A 445 1.16 -28.16 29.02
CA PHE A 445 0.99 -26.84 28.43
C PHE A 445 0.70 -25.73 29.46
N ASP A 446 0.22 -26.09 30.65
CA ASP A 446 -0.23 -25.16 31.69
C ASP A 446 0.82 -24.86 32.76
N CYS A 447 1.98 -25.51 32.70
CA CYS A 447 3.08 -25.34 33.64
C CYS A 447 4.40 -25.08 32.91
N TRP A 448 5.39 -24.56 33.64
CA TRP A 448 6.74 -24.25 33.17
C TRP A 448 7.74 -24.46 34.32
N GLY A 449 9.04 -24.45 34.02
CA GLY A 449 10.13 -24.65 34.98
C GLY A 449 10.03 -25.99 35.71
N GLU A 450 10.34 -25.99 37.01
CA GLU A 450 10.33 -27.24 37.81
C GLU A 450 8.99 -27.97 37.79
N LYS A 451 7.86 -27.25 37.78
CA LYS A 451 6.53 -27.87 37.69
C LYS A 451 6.33 -28.62 36.38
N PHE A 452 6.88 -28.09 35.28
CA PHE A 452 6.90 -28.79 34.00
C PHE A 452 7.80 -30.02 34.08
N ASN A 453 9.00 -29.87 34.64
CA ASN A 453 9.97 -30.95 34.75
C ASN A 453 9.42 -32.14 35.53
N GLU A 454 8.85 -31.88 36.71
CA GLU A 454 8.24 -32.89 37.57
C GLU A 454 7.08 -33.60 36.87
N LEU A 455 6.18 -32.85 36.22
CA LEU A 455 5.02 -33.40 35.54
C LEU A 455 5.41 -34.24 34.31
N TYR A 456 6.35 -33.74 33.51
CA TYR A 456 6.88 -34.43 32.35
C TYR A 456 7.57 -35.75 32.76
N MET A 457 8.46 -35.70 33.75
CA MET A 457 9.14 -36.90 34.26
C MET A 457 8.18 -37.89 34.91
N LYS A 458 7.12 -37.41 35.57
CA LYS A 458 6.05 -38.27 36.09
C LYS A 458 5.37 -39.04 34.95
N TYR A 459 4.97 -38.36 33.88
CA TYR A 459 4.34 -39.01 32.73
C TYR A 459 5.28 -39.95 31.98
N GLU A 460 6.57 -39.61 31.91
CA GLU A 460 7.60 -40.51 31.38
C GLU A 460 7.68 -41.81 32.22
N LYS A 461 7.70 -41.70 33.56
CA LYS A 461 7.72 -42.87 34.47
C LYS A 461 6.44 -43.71 34.40
N GLU A 462 5.29 -43.09 34.19
CA GLU A 462 4.01 -43.76 34.02
C GLU A 462 3.83 -44.38 32.61
N GLY A 463 4.79 -44.21 31.70
CA GLY A 463 4.72 -44.76 30.34
C GLY A 463 3.72 -44.03 29.44
N ARG A 464 3.35 -42.79 29.74
CA ARG A 464 2.36 -41.99 28.99
C ARG A 464 2.98 -41.23 27.83
N TYR A 465 3.61 -41.96 26.91
CA TYR A 465 4.21 -41.39 25.70
C TYR A 465 3.90 -42.26 24.49
N ILE A 466 3.84 -41.63 23.32
CA ILE A 466 3.60 -42.28 22.02
C ILE A 466 4.89 -42.96 21.55
N ARG A 467 6.03 -42.26 21.67
CA ARG A 467 7.37 -42.77 21.37
C ARG A 467 8.43 -42.05 22.19
N ARG A 468 9.57 -42.70 22.37
CA ARG A 468 10.81 -42.09 22.86
C ARG A 468 11.82 -42.01 21.72
N ILE A 469 12.56 -40.92 21.70
CA ILE A 469 13.57 -40.61 20.70
C ILE A 469 14.77 -39.95 21.38
N PRO A 470 15.98 -40.04 20.81
CA PRO A 470 17.08 -39.20 21.24
C PRO A 470 16.71 -37.72 21.12
N ALA A 471 16.93 -36.93 22.17
CA ALA A 471 16.60 -35.50 22.16
C ALA A 471 17.36 -34.75 21.05
N ARG A 472 18.59 -35.17 20.78
CA ARG A 472 19.42 -34.62 19.70
C ARG A 472 18.82 -34.84 18.32
N ASP A 473 18.18 -35.98 18.06
CA ASP A 473 17.55 -36.24 16.76
C ASP A 473 16.42 -35.25 16.48
N LEU A 474 15.59 -34.98 17.49
CA LEU A 474 14.56 -33.94 17.38
C LEU A 474 15.19 -32.55 17.20
N TRP A 475 16.25 -32.24 17.94
CA TRP A 475 16.95 -30.96 17.79
C TRP A 475 17.50 -30.78 16.37
N PHE A 476 18.15 -31.79 15.81
CA PHE A 476 18.64 -31.77 14.43
C PHE A 476 17.49 -31.61 13.42
N ALA A 477 16.34 -32.25 13.64
CA ALA A 477 15.17 -32.08 12.80
C ALA A 477 14.62 -30.64 12.83
N ILE A 478 14.61 -30.00 14.02
CA ILE A 478 14.21 -28.60 14.20
C ILE A 478 15.14 -27.68 13.42
N ILE A 479 16.46 -27.83 13.62
CA ILE A 479 17.47 -27.02 12.93
C ILE A 479 17.41 -27.22 11.42
N GLN A 480 17.26 -28.47 10.96
CA GLN A 480 17.15 -28.76 9.54
C GLN A 480 15.93 -28.08 8.90
N SER A 481 14.78 -28.05 9.59
CA SER A 481 13.59 -27.34 9.12
C SER A 481 13.82 -25.82 9.05
N GLN A 482 14.51 -25.26 10.04
CA GLN A 482 14.86 -23.83 10.06
C GLN A 482 15.82 -23.46 8.92
N VAL A 483 16.80 -24.31 8.63
CA VAL A 483 17.72 -24.12 7.49
C VAL A 483 16.98 -24.21 6.15
N GLU A 484 16.05 -25.16 6.00
CA GLU A 484 15.32 -25.36 4.75
C GLU A 484 14.26 -24.28 4.49
N THR A 485 13.57 -23.82 5.55
CA THR A 485 12.34 -23.03 5.41
C THR A 485 12.38 -21.64 6.06
N GLY A 486 13.40 -21.35 6.87
CA GLY A 486 13.45 -20.15 7.72
C GLY A 486 12.53 -20.22 8.96
N THR A 487 11.86 -21.34 9.20
CA THR A 487 10.93 -21.60 10.32
C THR A 487 11.10 -23.05 10.83
N PRO A 488 10.69 -23.41 12.06
CA PRO A 488 9.93 -22.63 13.04
C PRO A 488 10.72 -21.47 13.65
N TYR A 489 10.02 -20.44 14.12
CA TYR A 489 10.61 -19.54 15.12
C TYR A 489 10.81 -20.28 16.44
N MET A 490 11.74 -19.82 17.29
CA MET A 490 12.04 -20.50 18.55
C MET A 490 11.93 -19.53 19.72
N LEU A 491 11.17 -19.90 20.74
CA LEU A 491 11.14 -19.23 22.02
C LEU A 491 11.38 -20.23 23.15
N TYR A 492 12.04 -19.76 24.20
CA TYR A 492 12.33 -20.56 25.39
C TYR A 492 11.26 -20.31 26.44
N LYS A 493 10.40 -21.32 26.63
CA LYS A 493 9.22 -21.32 27.51
C LYS A 493 9.54 -20.81 28.91
N ASP A 494 10.60 -21.34 29.50
CA ASP A 494 10.94 -21.06 30.90
C ASP A 494 11.54 -19.67 31.06
N ALA A 495 12.38 -19.22 30.13
CA ALA A 495 12.88 -17.84 30.13
C ALA A 495 11.75 -16.83 29.92
N CYS A 496 10.84 -17.09 28.97
CA CYS A 496 9.68 -16.24 28.68
C CYS A 496 8.78 -16.08 29.91
N ASN A 497 8.56 -17.15 30.67
CA ASN A 497 7.73 -17.11 31.87
C ASN A 497 8.48 -16.51 33.08
N ARG A 498 9.71 -16.96 33.36
CA ARG A 498 10.53 -16.53 34.50
C ARG A 498 10.88 -15.05 34.46
N LYS A 499 11.05 -14.49 33.25
CA LYS A 499 11.47 -13.10 33.03
C LYS A 499 10.33 -12.18 32.59
N SER A 500 9.09 -12.64 32.73
CA SER A 500 7.91 -11.81 32.46
C SER A 500 7.42 -11.10 33.71
N ASN A 501 6.99 -9.86 33.53
CA ASN A 501 6.29 -9.11 34.58
C ASN A 501 4.86 -9.66 34.83
N GLN A 502 4.39 -10.62 34.04
CA GLN A 502 3.09 -11.28 34.20
C GLN A 502 3.20 -12.69 34.82
N GLN A 503 4.34 -13.05 35.42
CA GLN A 503 4.50 -14.37 36.04
C GLN A 503 3.55 -14.64 37.23
N ASN A 504 2.88 -13.61 37.75
CA ASN A 504 1.92 -13.73 38.86
C ASN A 504 0.52 -14.19 38.43
N ILE A 505 0.18 -14.15 37.14
CA ILE A 505 -1.19 -14.41 36.64
C ILE A 505 -1.35 -15.76 35.94
N GLY A 506 -0.24 -16.43 35.57
CA GLY A 506 -0.26 -17.79 35.06
C GLY A 506 0.85 -18.07 34.05
N THR A 507 0.71 -19.17 33.33
CA THR A 507 1.68 -19.59 32.31
C THR A 507 1.41 -18.89 30.99
N ILE A 508 2.43 -18.19 30.48
CA ILE A 508 2.47 -17.67 29.12
C ILE A 508 2.76 -18.82 28.17
N ARG A 509 1.87 -18.96 27.18
CA ARG A 509 1.75 -20.14 26.32
C ARG A 509 2.17 -19.90 24.87
N CYS A 510 2.22 -18.64 24.45
CA CYS A 510 2.54 -18.24 23.09
C CYS A 510 3.02 -16.78 23.07
N SER A 511 3.36 -16.33 21.86
CA SER A 511 3.65 -14.92 21.56
C SER A 511 2.93 -14.53 20.27
N ASN A 512 2.96 -13.25 19.90
CA ASN A 512 2.52 -12.79 18.59
C ASN A 512 3.37 -13.36 17.43
N LEU A 513 3.03 -12.97 16.20
CA LEU A 513 3.69 -13.38 14.96
C LEU A 513 5.22 -13.21 14.97
N CYS A 514 5.70 -12.04 15.40
CA CYS A 514 7.11 -11.68 15.34
C CYS A 514 7.89 -12.08 16.60
N THR A 515 7.25 -12.81 17.52
CA THR A 515 7.83 -13.44 18.71
C THR A 515 8.32 -12.47 19.80
N GLU A 516 8.03 -11.18 19.67
CA GLU A 516 8.46 -10.12 20.59
C GLU A 516 7.42 -9.78 21.68
N ILE A 517 6.15 -10.20 21.53
CA ILE A 517 5.07 -9.91 22.47
C ILE A 517 4.70 -11.16 23.27
N VAL A 518 5.36 -11.31 24.41
CA VAL A 518 5.21 -12.43 25.34
C VAL A 518 4.30 -12.03 26.48
N GLU A 519 3.02 -12.37 26.36
CA GLU A 519 1.96 -11.96 27.28
C GLU A 519 1.02 -13.12 27.63
N TYR A 520 0.44 -13.06 28.83
CA TYR A 520 -0.51 -14.04 29.32
C TYR A 520 -1.78 -14.05 28.48
N SER A 521 -2.24 -15.26 28.14
CA SER A 521 -3.52 -15.48 27.46
C SER A 521 -4.21 -16.71 28.05
N SER A 522 -5.53 -16.66 28.08
CA SER A 522 -6.39 -17.72 28.59
C SER A 522 -7.61 -17.89 27.69
N LYS A 523 -8.52 -18.80 28.04
CA LYS A 523 -9.80 -18.93 27.33
C LYS A 523 -10.66 -17.67 27.42
N ASP A 524 -10.44 -16.86 28.45
CA ASP A 524 -11.22 -15.65 28.77
C ASP A 524 -10.44 -14.37 28.41
N GLU A 525 -9.16 -14.48 28.03
CA GLU A 525 -8.25 -13.34 27.80
C GLU A 525 -7.36 -13.56 26.58
N ILE A 526 -7.44 -12.65 25.60
CA ILE A 526 -6.58 -12.66 24.42
C ILE A 526 -5.61 -11.50 24.52
N ALA A 527 -4.31 -11.78 24.67
CA ALA A 527 -3.29 -10.75 24.75
C ALA A 527 -3.23 -9.90 23.48
N VAL A 528 -3.16 -8.58 23.66
CA VAL A 528 -2.99 -7.60 22.59
C VAL A 528 -2.16 -6.43 23.11
N CYS A 529 -1.28 -5.89 22.27
CA CYS A 529 -0.34 -4.84 22.66
C CYS A 529 -0.34 -3.68 21.66
N ASN A 530 -0.25 -2.44 22.16
CA ASN A 530 -0.11 -1.25 21.32
C ASN A 530 1.39 -0.93 21.14
N LEU A 531 1.82 -0.81 19.89
CA LEU A 531 3.23 -0.67 19.54
C LEU A 531 3.57 0.72 19.00
N ALA A 532 4.77 1.21 19.31
CA ALA A 532 5.39 2.36 18.67
C ALA A 532 6.91 2.16 18.54
N SER A 533 7.54 2.77 17.53
CA SER A 533 9.01 2.75 17.36
C SER A 533 9.60 4.15 17.47
N ILE A 534 10.80 4.23 18.03
CA ILE A 534 11.59 5.46 18.14
C ILE A 534 12.77 5.40 17.16
N ALA A 535 12.94 6.44 16.34
CA ALA A 535 14.05 6.56 15.39
C ALA A 535 15.33 7.04 16.09
N LEU A 536 16.26 6.12 16.36
CA LEU A 536 17.40 6.35 17.24
C LEU A 536 18.44 7.32 16.67
N ASN A 537 18.56 7.41 15.34
CA ASN A 537 19.42 8.36 14.65
C ASN A 537 19.03 9.82 14.89
N MET A 538 17.76 10.12 15.22
CA MET A 538 17.26 11.48 15.47
C MET A 538 17.76 12.10 16.78
N PHE A 539 18.48 11.32 17.58
CA PHE A 539 19.08 11.75 18.85
C PHE A 539 20.61 11.91 18.74
N VAL A 540 21.19 11.69 17.55
CA VAL A 540 22.60 12.01 17.29
C VAL A 540 22.74 13.52 17.03
N LYS A 541 23.59 14.18 17.79
CA LYS A 541 23.89 15.62 17.65
C LYS A 541 24.93 15.86 16.55
N ALA A 542 25.04 17.13 16.10
CA ALA A 542 25.99 17.51 15.06
C ALA A 542 27.47 17.27 15.44
N ASP A 543 27.77 17.28 16.74
CA ASP A 543 29.09 16.97 17.30
C ASP A 543 29.36 15.45 17.46
N LYS A 544 28.44 14.60 16.97
CA LYS A 544 28.47 13.13 17.07
C LYS A 544 28.34 12.58 18.49
N THR A 545 27.78 13.36 19.42
CA THR A 545 27.34 12.86 20.73
C THR A 545 25.86 12.44 20.69
N TYR A 546 25.41 11.68 21.69
CA TYR A 546 24.04 11.16 21.76
C TYR A 546 23.20 11.90 22.82
N ASP A 547 21.96 12.25 22.48
CA ASP A 547 21.06 13.02 23.35
C ASP A 547 20.12 12.11 24.19
N PHE A 548 20.63 11.62 25.31
CA PHE A 548 19.87 10.74 26.21
C PHE A 548 18.70 11.44 26.91
N GLU A 549 18.82 12.73 27.24
CA GLU A 549 17.72 13.50 27.86
C GLU A 549 16.55 13.66 26.89
N LYS A 550 16.84 14.00 25.63
CA LYS A 550 15.82 14.07 24.59
C LYS A 550 15.20 12.70 24.33
N LEU A 551 15.99 11.63 24.31
CA LEU A 551 15.47 10.26 24.17
C LEU A 551 14.51 9.91 25.31
N LYS A 552 14.90 10.15 26.56
CA LYS A 552 14.04 9.96 27.74
C LYS A 552 12.73 10.75 27.60
N ALA A 553 12.82 12.04 27.26
CA ALA A 553 11.65 12.90 27.12
C ALA A 553 10.67 12.39 26.05
N VAL A 554 11.18 12.00 24.88
CA VAL A 554 10.37 11.41 23.80
C VAL A 554 9.75 10.09 24.25
N THR A 555 10.53 9.21 24.89
CA THR A 555 10.01 7.93 25.40
C THR A 555 8.84 8.14 26.36
N LYS A 556 8.93 9.10 27.29
CA LYS A 556 7.81 9.42 28.20
C LYS A 556 6.55 9.85 27.45
N ILE A 557 6.69 10.62 26.37
CA ILE A 557 5.55 11.03 25.53
C ILE A 557 4.94 9.80 24.83
N VAL A 558 5.77 8.94 24.25
CA VAL A 558 5.33 7.70 23.58
C VAL A 558 4.57 6.80 24.56
N THR A 559 5.10 6.58 25.78
CA THR A 559 4.44 5.80 26.84
C THR A 559 3.04 6.34 27.15
N ARG A 560 2.89 7.65 27.34
CA ARG A 560 1.59 8.26 27.64
C ARG A 560 0.61 8.14 26.47
N ASN A 561 1.10 8.27 25.24
CA ASN A 561 0.28 8.12 24.05
C ASN A 561 -0.20 6.68 23.88
N LEU A 562 0.70 5.69 23.99
CA LEU A 562 0.33 4.27 23.92
C LEU A 562 -0.65 3.88 25.03
N ASN A 563 -0.48 4.41 26.25
CA ASN A 563 -1.43 4.16 27.33
C ASN A 563 -2.82 4.73 27.03
N LYS A 564 -2.92 5.93 26.44
CA LYS A 564 -4.21 6.51 26.03
C LYS A 564 -4.88 5.70 24.91
N VAL A 565 -4.07 5.15 23.99
CA VAL A 565 -4.59 4.31 22.90
C VAL A 565 -5.36 3.12 23.46
N ILE A 566 -4.93 2.51 24.57
CA ILE A 566 -5.63 1.39 25.22
C ILE A 566 -7.11 1.73 25.48
N ASP A 567 -7.38 2.94 25.96
CA ASP A 567 -8.73 3.35 26.40
C ASP A 567 -9.67 3.68 25.23
N ILE A 568 -9.12 4.12 24.09
CA ILE A 568 -9.90 4.53 22.91
C ILE A 568 -9.91 3.49 21.79
N ASN A 569 -9.15 2.40 21.93
CA ASN A 569 -9.01 1.40 20.88
C ASN A 569 -10.31 0.64 20.62
N TYR A 570 -10.50 0.18 19.38
CA TYR A 570 -11.55 -0.76 19.02
C TYR A 570 -11.03 -2.19 19.14
N TYR A 571 -11.71 -3.00 19.96
CA TYR A 571 -11.36 -4.40 20.17
C TYR A 571 -12.35 -5.30 19.42
N PRO A 572 -11.89 -6.13 18.48
CA PRO A 572 -12.77 -7.02 17.70
C PRO A 572 -13.50 -8.06 18.55
N VAL A 573 -12.92 -8.47 19.68
CA VAL A 573 -13.43 -9.51 20.57
C VAL A 573 -13.37 -9.06 22.04
N PRO A 574 -14.38 -9.38 22.88
CA PRO A 574 -14.43 -8.96 24.28
C PRO A 574 -13.23 -9.39 25.13
N GLU A 575 -12.69 -10.58 24.88
CA GLU A 575 -11.56 -11.18 25.59
C GLU A 575 -10.27 -10.35 25.40
N ALA A 576 -10.10 -9.76 24.20
CA ALA A 576 -8.99 -8.86 23.90
C ALA A 576 -9.14 -7.52 24.62
N LYS A 577 -10.37 -6.98 24.68
CA LYS A 577 -10.66 -5.78 25.45
C LYS A 577 -10.41 -6.00 26.93
N LEU A 578 -10.87 -7.12 27.47
CA LEU A 578 -10.69 -7.51 28.86
C LEU A 578 -9.19 -7.57 29.20
N SER A 579 -8.42 -8.37 28.46
CA SER A 579 -6.98 -8.53 28.67
C SER A 579 -6.24 -7.19 28.62
N ASN A 580 -6.48 -6.37 27.58
CA ASN A 580 -5.78 -5.09 27.44
C ASN A 580 -6.14 -4.08 28.55
N MET A 581 -7.40 -4.02 28.97
CA MET A 581 -7.80 -3.11 30.05
C MET A 581 -7.23 -3.51 31.41
N ARG A 582 -7.08 -4.83 31.66
CA ARG A 582 -6.55 -5.37 32.91
C ARG A 582 -5.04 -5.23 33.05
N HIS A 583 -4.30 -5.59 31.99
CA HIS A 583 -2.84 -5.64 32.02
C HIS A 583 -2.18 -4.37 31.47
N ARG A 584 -2.87 -3.65 30.58
CA ARG A 584 -2.43 -2.41 29.93
C ARG A 584 -1.03 -2.49 29.28
N PRO A 585 -0.71 -3.55 28.52
CA PRO A 585 0.59 -3.70 27.87
C PRO A 585 0.80 -2.64 26.79
N ILE A 586 2.04 -2.13 26.72
CA ILE A 586 2.52 -1.30 25.61
C ILE A 586 3.89 -1.82 25.15
N GLY A 587 4.23 -1.59 23.88
CA GLY A 587 5.49 -2.05 23.31
C GLY A 587 6.22 -0.91 22.60
N ILE A 588 7.24 -0.38 23.25
CA ILE A 588 8.15 0.59 22.63
C ILE A 588 9.32 -0.18 22.01
N GLY A 589 9.43 -0.12 20.69
CA GLY A 589 10.61 -0.58 19.96
C GLY A 589 11.42 0.58 19.41
N VAL A 590 12.38 0.25 18.55
CA VAL A 590 13.31 1.21 17.98
C VAL A 590 13.42 1.01 16.47
N GLN A 591 14.03 1.96 15.78
CA GLN A 591 14.49 1.83 14.40
C GLN A 591 15.77 2.66 14.24
N GLY A 592 16.59 2.31 13.26
CA GLY A 592 17.80 3.06 12.92
C GLY A 592 18.91 3.03 13.96
N LEU A 593 19.11 1.90 14.66
CA LEU A 593 20.27 1.72 15.54
C LEU A 593 21.58 1.76 14.73
N ALA A 594 21.62 1.03 13.60
CA ALA A 594 22.76 1.06 12.68
C ALA A 594 23.04 2.47 12.15
N ASP A 595 21.99 3.21 11.78
CA ASP A 595 22.12 4.61 11.35
C ASP A 595 22.76 5.48 12.44
N ALA A 596 22.33 5.33 13.70
CA ALA A 596 22.91 6.08 14.81
C ALA A 596 24.41 5.79 14.98
N PHE A 597 24.81 4.52 14.91
CA PHE A 597 26.23 4.14 14.95
C PHE A 597 27.03 4.71 13.79
N ILE A 598 26.50 4.68 12.57
CA ILE A 598 27.14 5.25 11.39
C ILE A 598 27.33 6.77 11.53
N LEU A 599 26.30 7.49 11.96
CA LEU A 599 26.36 8.94 12.16
C LEU A 599 27.42 9.30 13.22
N MET A 600 27.56 8.48 14.26
CA MET A 600 28.57 8.63 15.30
C MET A 600 29.95 8.05 14.92
N ARG A 601 30.07 7.41 13.74
CA ARG A 601 31.27 6.72 13.25
C ARG A 601 31.76 5.59 14.17
N LEU A 602 30.83 4.85 14.74
CA LEU A 602 31.10 3.67 15.56
C LEU A 602 30.93 2.40 14.73
N PRO A 603 31.95 1.51 14.67
CA PRO A 603 31.77 0.16 14.14
C PRO A 603 30.70 -0.58 14.94
N TYR A 604 29.85 -1.37 14.27
CA TYR A 604 28.67 -1.99 14.88
C TYR A 604 29.00 -2.89 16.08
N ASP A 605 30.15 -3.55 16.04
CA ASP A 605 30.65 -4.50 17.04
C ASP A 605 31.68 -3.91 18.02
N SER A 606 31.97 -2.60 17.91
CA SER A 606 32.90 -1.90 18.81
C SER A 606 32.38 -1.84 20.25
N GLU A 607 33.31 -1.74 21.22
CA GLU A 607 32.94 -1.62 22.64
C GLU A 607 32.16 -0.31 22.91
N GLU A 608 32.48 0.76 22.18
CA GLU A 608 31.76 2.02 22.22
C GLU A 608 30.32 1.87 21.72
N ALA A 609 30.10 1.14 20.62
CA ALA A 609 28.76 0.85 20.11
C ALA A 609 27.95 -0.03 21.08
N LYS A 610 28.58 -1.06 21.69
CA LYS A 610 27.94 -1.89 22.72
C LYS A 610 27.52 -1.07 23.94
N LYS A 611 28.39 -0.17 24.42
CA LYS A 611 28.08 0.73 25.53
C LYS A 611 26.95 1.69 25.18
N LEU A 612 26.99 2.30 23.99
CA LEU A 612 25.92 3.18 23.52
C LEU A 612 24.59 2.43 23.39
N ASN A 613 24.59 1.21 22.83
CA ASN A 613 23.41 0.35 22.75
C ASN A 613 22.78 0.12 24.13
N GLN A 614 23.62 -0.24 25.12
CA GLN A 614 23.18 -0.42 26.50
C GLN A 614 22.52 0.86 27.04
N GLN A 615 23.17 2.01 26.89
CA GLN A 615 22.66 3.30 27.37
C GLN A 615 21.36 3.74 26.68
N ILE A 616 21.20 3.46 25.38
CA ILE A 616 19.97 3.75 24.62
C ILE A 616 18.80 2.96 25.20
N PHE A 617 18.92 1.63 25.28
CA PHE A 617 17.83 0.79 25.77
C PHE A 617 17.56 0.98 27.26
N GLU A 618 18.60 1.27 28.06
CA GLU A 618 18.46 1.69 29.45
C GLU A 618 17.62 2.97 29.56
N THR A 619 17.92 3.98 28.75
CA THR A 619 17.19 5.25 28.72
C THR A 619 15.73 5.08 28.33
N ILE A 620 15.45 4.24 27.33
CA ILE A 620 14.09 3.93 26.91
C ILE A 620 13.35 3.22 28.05
N TYR A 621 13.95 2.20 28.66
CA TYR A 621 13.29 1.48 29.75
C TYR A 621 13.04 2.37 30.96
N TYR A 622 14.02 3.19 31.36
CA TYR A 622 13.90 4.15 32.45
C TYR A 622 12.78 5.17 32.19
N GLY A 623 12.80 5.83 31.02
CA GLY A 623 11.79 6.82 30.65
C GLY A 623 10.38 6.23 30.57
N ALA A 624 10.25 4.99 30.07
CA ALA A 624 8.96 4.31 29.99
C ALA A 624 8.42 3.94 31.38
N LEU A 625 9.26 3.43 32.28
CA LEU A 625 8.89 3.15 33.68
C LEU A 625 8.50 4.42 34.42
N GLU A 626 9.29 5.50 34.30
CA GLU A 626 9.02 6.77 34.95
C GLU A 626 7.66 7.34 34.51
N ALA A 627 7.38 7.38 33.21
CA ALA A 627 6.07 7.83 32.71
C ALA A 627 4.93 6.90 33.13
N SER A 628 5.16 5.59 33.20
CA SER A 628 4.14 4.64 33.66
C SER A 628 3.84 4.78 35.16
N CYS A 629 4.86 5.10 35.98
CA CYS A 629 4.72 5.41 37.40
C CYS A 629 3.95 6.72 37.62
N GLU A 630 4.26 7.77 36.87
CA GLU A 630 3.52 9.05 36.91
C GLU A 630 2.05 8.90 36.51
N LEU A 631 1.75 7.97 35.59
CA LEU A 631 0.38 7.63 35.24
C LEU A 631 -0.31 6.85 36.37
N ALA A 632 0.41 5.94 37.03
CA ALA A 632 -0.12 5.16 38.15
C ALA A 632 -0.42 6.04 39.36
N GLU A 633 0.40 7.05 39.64
CA GLU A 633 0.13 8.05 40.68
C GLU A 633 -1.23 8.74 40.49
N LYS A 634 -1.63 9.00 39.23
CA LYS A 634 -2.87 9.71 38.91
C LYS A 634 -4.08 8.80 38.70
N LEU A 635 -3.86 7.61 38.15
CA LEU A 635 -4.92 6.73 37.64
C LEU A 635 -4.94 5.36 38.33
N GLY A 636 -4.04 5.12 39.28
CA GLY A 636 -3.79 3.83 39.89
C GLY A 636 -2.95 2.89 39.01
N PRO A 637 -2.28 1.87 39.59
CA PRO A 637 -1.58 0.85 38.83
C PRO A 637 -2.53 0.03 37.94
N TYR A 638 -1.99 -0.77 37.02
CA TYR A 638 -2.81 -1.74 36.27
C TYR A 638 -3.39 -2.82 37.20
N GLU A 639 -4.50 -3.44 36.81
CA GLU A 639 -5.31 -4.30 37.70
C GLU A 639 -4.50 -5.45 38.31
N THR A 640 -3.67 -6.10 37.50
CA THR A 640 -2.90 -7.28 37.91
C THR A 640 -1.48 -6.94 38.40
N TYR A 641 -1.26 -5.70 38.85
CA TYR A 641 0.03 -5.25 39.37
C TYR A 641 0.43 -5.98 40.65
N ALA A 642 -0.51 -6.24 41.56
CA ALA A 642 -0.21 -6.90 42.82
C ALA A 642 0.42 -8.29 42.61
N GLY A 643 1.59 -8.52 43.21
CA GLY A 643 2.31 -9.79 43.17
C GLY A 643 3.26 -9.97 41.97
N CYS A 644 3.25 -9.06 41.00
CA CYS A 644 4.20 -9.06 39.89
C CYS A 644 5.64 -8.71 40.34
N PRO A 645 6.69 -9.02 39.55
CA PRO A 645 8.06 -8.60 39.82
C PRO A 645 8.22 -7.13 40.20
N VAL A 646 7.64 -6.23 39.40
CA VAL A 646 7.80 -4.78 39.61
C VAL A 646 7.14 -4.33 40.92
N SER A 647 6.04 -4.97 41.35
CA SER A 647 5.43 -4.71 42.67
C SER A 647 6.29 -5.15 43.84
N LYS A 648 7.29 -6.00 43.60
CA LYS A 648 8.28 -6.47 44.58
C LYS A 648 9.61 -5.71 44.46
N GLY A 649 9.66 -4.66 43.64
CA GLY A 649 10.88 -3.89 43.38
C GLY A 649 11.89 -4.57 42.43
N ILE A 650 11.48 -5.64 41.75
CA ILE A 650 12.30 -6.39 40.78
C ILE A 650 12.01 -5.88 39.38
N LEU A 651 12.98 -5.21 38.75
CA LEU A 651 12.88 -4.67 37.39
C LEU A 651 13.43 -5.66 36.35
N GLN A 652 13.14 -5.41 35.06
CA GLN A 652 13.51 -6.33 33.97
C GLN A 652 15.00 -6.66 33.94
N TYR A 653 15.88 -5.67 34.06
CA TYR A 653 17.33 -5.93 34.01
C TYR A 653 17.80 -6.88 35.13
N GLU A 654 17.14 -6.90 36.29
CA GLU A 654 17.47 -7.80 37.40
C GLU A 654 17.03 -9.23 37.09
N MET A 655 15.87 -9.41 36.44
CA MET A 655 15.45 -10.72 35.93
C MET A 655 16.40 -11.29 34.87
N TRP A 656 17.21 -10.42 34.24
CA TRP A 656 18.25 -10.78 33.27
C TRP A 656 19.67 -10.86 33.84
N ASP A 657 19.83 -10.74 35.17
CA ASP A 657 21.14 -10.72 35.84
C ASP A 657 22.08 -9.64 35.27
N LYS A 658 21.50 -8.50 34.86
CA LYS A 658 22.22 -7.34 34.33
C LYS A 658 22.23 -6.20 35.34
N LYS A 659 23.24 -5.35 35.24
CA LYS A 659 23.31 -4.07 35.96
C LYS A 659 23.20 -2.92 34.95
N PRO A 660 22.33 -1.93 35.20
CA PRO A 660 22.30 -0.72 34.39
C PRO A 660 23.60 0.08 34.61
N THR A 661 23.82 1.06 33.75
CA THR A 661 24.86 2.06 33.94
C THR A 661 24.44 3.10 34.99
N ASP A 662 25.35 3.98 35.37
CA ASP A 662 25.07 5.08 36.31
C ASP A 662 24.38 6.29 35.63
N LEU A 663 23.85 6.11 34.41
CA LEU A 663 23.25 7.19 33.62
C LEU A 663 21.94 7.71 34.24
N TRP A 664 21.19 6.85 34.91
CA TRP A 664 19.90 7.20 35.52
C TRP A 664 19.81 6.73 36.98
N ASN A 665 19.09 7.50 37.80
CA ASN A 665 18.88 7.17 39.21
C ASN A 665 17.76 6.12 39.37
N TRP A 666 18.17 4.84 39.35
CA TRP A 666 17.27 3.69 39.48
C TRP A 666 16.68 3.54 40.89
N ASP A 667 17.43 3.89 41.94
CA ASP A 667 16.96 3.79 43.32
C ASP A 667 15.81 4.77 43.61
N GLU A 668 15.92 6.00 43.12
CA GLU A 668 14.84 6.99 43.21
C GLU A 668 13.60 6.54 42.44
N LEU A 669 13.78 5.99 41.23
CA LEU A 669 12.65 5.49 40.44
C LEU A 669 12.00 4.27 41.13
N LYS A 670 12.78 3.36 41.70
CA LYS A 670 12.26 2.22 42.48
C LYS A 670 11.47 2.69 43.70
N ALA A 671 11.94 3.71 44.42
CA ALA A 671 11.21 4.29 45.54
C ALA A 671 9.85 4.88 45.11
N LYS A 672 9.82 5.60 43.98
CA LYS A 672 8.55 6.12 43.40
C LYS A 672 7.62 4.98 42.97
N ILE A 673 8.14 3.94 42.31
CA ILE A 673 7.37 2.77 41.91
C ILE A 673 6.82 2.03 43.13
N ALA A 674 7.59 1.89 44.22
CA ALA A 674 7.11 1.27 45.45
C ALA A 674 5.95 2.06 46.09
N GLN A 675 5.94 3.39 45.93
CA GLN A 675 4.88 4.26 46.44
C GLN A 675 3.62 4.27 45.55
N HIS A 676 3.78 4.35 44.23
CA HIS A 676 2.67 4.63 43.31
C HIS A 676 2.28 3.46 42.39
N GLY A 677 3.15 2.47 42.25
CA GLY A 677 3.04 1.39 41.27
C GLY A 677 3.37 1.83 39.84
N VAL A 678 3.03 1.01 38.85
CA VAL A 678 3.12 1.34 37.42
C VAL A 678 1.81 1.05 36.70
N ARG A 679 1.53 1.78 35.63
CA ARG A 679 0.26 1.71 34.89
C ARG A 679 0.25 0.67 33.76
N ASN A 680 1.41 0.14 33.36
CA ASN A 680 1.53 -0.76 32.21
C ASN A 680 2.34 -2.01 32.57
N SER A 681 1.83 -3.20 32.23
CA SER A 681 2.49 -4.48 32.55
C SER A 681 3.72 -4.76 31.69
N LEU A 682 3.71 -4.29 30.44
CA LEU A 682 4.80 -4.37 29.47
C LEU A 682 5.09 -2.94 28.96
N LEU A 683 6.35 -2.63 28.69
CA LEU A 683 6.79 -1.28 28.29
C LEU A 683 7.60 -1.24 27.00
N VAL A 684 8.51 -2.19 26.83
CA VAL A 684 9.48 -2.24 25.73
C VAL A 684 9.30 -3.56 25.01
N ALA A 685 9.19 -3.49 23.68
CA ALA A 685 9.08 -4.65 22.80
C ALA A 685 9.83 -4.32 21.50
N PRO A 686 11.07 -4.81 21.31
CA PRO A 686 11.84 -4.56 20.11
C PRO A 686 11.23 -5.31 18.91
N MET A 687 10.23 -4.71 18.26
CA MET A 687 9.55 -5.32 17.11
C MET A 687 10.29 -5.06 15.80
N PRO A 688 10.06 -5.90 14.77
CA PRO A 688 10.45 -5.57 13.41
C PRO A 688 9.75 -4.29 12.92
N THR A 689 10.52 -3.34 12.39
CA THR A 689 9.99 -2.04 11.95
C THR A 689 9.97 -1.86 10.44
N ALA A 690 9.96 -2.95 9.67
CA ALA A 690 10.15 -2.94 8.21
C ALA A 690 9.44 -1.78 7.48
N SER A 691 8.13 -1.67 7.66
CA SER A 691 7.36 -0.62 6.99
C SER A 691 7.65 0.78 7.53
N THR A 692 7.74 0.97 8.85
CA THR A 692 7.93 2.31 9.45
C THR A 692 9.35 2.83 9.28
N ALA A 693 10.35 1.94 9.31
CA ALA A 693 11.75 2.25 9.02
C ALA A 693 11.94 2.67 7.57
N GLN A 694 11.36 1.93 6.62
CA GLN A 694 11.40 2.30 5.20
C GLN A 694 10.72 3.66 4.94
N ILE A 695 9.61 3.95 5.61
CA ILE A 695 8.91 5.25 5.51
C ILE A 695 9.82 6.40 5.98
N LEU A 696 10.53 6.20 7.09
CA LEU A 696 11.37 7.24 7.69
C LEU A 696 12.82 7.26 7.15
N GLY A 697 13.14 6.38 6.20
CA GLY A 697 14.49 6.27 5.63
C GLY A 697 15.53 5.72 6.60
N ASN A 698 15.12 4.94 7.60
CA ASN A 698 15.99 4.33 8.61
C ASN A 698 16.19 2.83 8.34
N ASN A 699 17.24 2.25 8.92
CA ASN A 699 17.39 0.81 9.00
C ASN A 699 16.36 0.17 9.95
N GLU A 700 16.02 -1.08 9.70
CA GLU A 700 15.01 -1.79 10.46
C GLU A 700 15.48 -2.10 11.89
N SER A 701 14.63 -1.79 12.86
CA SER A 701 14.78 -2.14 14.27
C SER A 701 16.17 -1.82 14.84
N PHE A 702 16.75 -2.79 15.54
CA PHE A 702 18.12 -2.81 16.07
C PHE A 702 19.04 -3.67 15.19
N GLU A 703 18.70 -3.90 13.93
CA GLU A 703 19.48 -4.76 13.03
C GLU A 703 20.69 -4.00 12.45
N PRO A 704 21.81 -4.67 12.17
CA PRO A 704 22.89 -4.10 11.36
C PRO A 704 22.47 -4.00 9.88
N TYR A 705 23.26 -3.29 9.08
CA TYR A 705 23.15 -3.41 7.63
C TYR A 705 23.68 -4.79 7.20
N THR A 706 22.80 -5.61 6.63
CA THR A 706 23.14 -6.95 6.13
C THR A 706 23.81 -6.92 4.75
N SER A 707 23.78 -5.77 4.07
CA SER A 707 24.40 -5.57 2.76
C SER A 707 24.88 -4.13 2.60
N ASN A 708 26.13 -3.98 2.16
CA ASN A 708 26.72 -2.69 1.76
C ASN A 708 26.19 -2.23 0.39
N MET A 709 25.49 -3.12 -0.32
CA MET A 709 24.85 -2.83 -1.60
C MET A 709 23.37 -2.54 -1.35
N TYR A 710 22.99 -1.28 -1.56
CA TYR A 710 21.60 -0.87 -1.62
C TYR A 710 21.09 -1.03 -3.06
N ASN A 711 20.36 -2.12 -3.32
CA ASN A 711 19.72 -2.32 -4.62
C ASN A 711 18.27 -1.82 -4.57
N ARG A 712 18.08 -0.54 -4.89
CA ARG A 712 16.74 0.00 -5.15
C ARG A 712 16.38 -0.30 -6.58
N ARG A 713 15.57 -1.34 -6.78
CA ARG A 713 14.84 -1.55 -8.03
C ARG A 713 13.76 -0.48 -8.14
N VAL A 714 14.16 0.71 -8.59
CA VAL A 714 13.24 1.65 -9.22
C VAL A 714 12.65 0.96 -10.44
N LEU A 715 11.34 1.12 -10.64
CA LEU A 715 10.65 0.65 -11.84
C LEU A 715 11.30 1.35 -13.04
N SER A 716 12.27 0.69 -13.65
CA SER A 716 12.87 1.06 -14.93
C SER A 716 12.06 0.46 -16.05
#